data_AF-A0A927B7U3-F1
#
_entry.id   AF-A0A927B7U3-F1
#
_cell.length_a   1.000
_cell.length_b   1.000
_cell.length_c   1.000
_cell.angle_alpha   90.00
_cell.angle_beta   90.00
_cell.angle_gamma   90.00
#
_symmetry.space_group_name_H-M   'P 1'
#
loop_
_entity.id
_entity.type
_entity.pdbx_description
1 polymer ?
#
loop_
_entity_poly.entity_id
_entity_poly.type
_entity_poly.pdbx_seq_one_letter_code
_entity_poly.pdbx_strand_id
1 'polypeptide(L)'
;MIQRKTIRFLFVVWTAVATLPLIAQPLRYKLTQAADNMQVISRESRPGSNSFDQVVSKLPSDAVQGRSAGRSLLPYAPEPKGQINMTQFGTGKYYSPNFHFCIDILGNKSVTERKAVGINSFTPWSVKPEHESQLVYGDEMYYATENFLGNLRNGRFYLNTLQEFFNEAWNVVPTLGYGGLANAKYLVYDIETSLWLNAGNKEENPLPGWRDAGFFSKQDAGDGNWHNVKKKLIKLEISGETMTIEQLAARGQNAWQDEMLVRRANRLTLLMELARYRSKPGSKIAFGASMTQGEPRLDFERANNLFFEGICVVSHIGGDSQGNLTFKKPGGGTVTFRFNGGFYDHEDFNQGYWYRTYFDIDEQDNNDIFVKKKPGTQTYPYLWSKIKPIHIVGEEKGYLQENRRLMRLRNGKVRPIWRQIVAGYENDWHPPFAELQNIRRYGNDKLRDTPRLWQPPYEQYSRYVVTRFFAGDEPDWGFYLFPADPPDVVKDLSSSADPDTKAYYNFSLHPVSALLQARADLQPYETYYTGSTLVEDPEVQVNQTGSFVAYNGVAAVNNDGGKRGPKRPAYMLRYKPVPGGWRVLIMGGMEQNWTDERTDVVRVPGGLLNGNRFKIKLRGPAAQVYEFIVKSSDKDQLYEALPAAAPSWEKPAYAGYVGALPGN
;
A
#
# COMPACT_ATOMS: atom_id res chain seq x y z
N MET A 1 49.68 -36.41 87.91
CA MET A 1 49.36 -35.69 89.15
C MET A 1 49.17 -34.22 88.80
N ILE A 2 47.96 -33.68 89.03
CA ILE A 2 47.62 -32.27 89.27
C ILE A 2 47.86 -31.21 88.15
N GLN A 3 46.72 -30.84 87.54
CA GLN A 3 46.19 -29.49 87.20
C GLN A 3 47.06 -28.41 86.51
N ARG A 4 46.51 -27.88 85.40
CA ARG A 4 45.83 -26.54 85.31
C ARG A 4 45.17 -26.38 83.91
N LYS A 5 43.83 -26.30 83.82
CA LYS A 5 43.01 -25.12 83.41
C LYS A 5 43.77 -24.11 82.52
N THR A 6 43.26 -23.64 81.37
CA THR A 6 42.05 -22.80 81.24
C THR A 6 41.67 -22.56 79.75
N ILE A 7 40.36 -22.42 79.57
CA ILE A 7 39.52 -21.99 78.43
C ILE A 7 39.98 -20.72 77.68
N ARG A 8 39.69 -20.66 76.36
CA ARG A 8 39.20 -19.53 75.53
C ARG A 8 39.26 -19.97 74.06
N PHE A 9 38.41 -19.60 73.09
CA PHE A 9 37.15 -18.88 72.95
C PHE A 9 36.84 -18.98 71.44
N LEU A 10 35.58 -19.07 71.00
CA LEU A 10 35.23 -19.01 69.58
C LEU A 10 35.77 -17.72 68.92
N PHE A 11 36.40 -17.84 67.76
CA PHE A 11 36.28 -16.85 66.68
C PHE A 11 36.22 -17.56 65.33
N VAL A 12 35.02 -17.53 64.75
CA VAL A 12 34.76 -17.81 63.34
C VAL A 12 35.49 -16.74 62.54
N VAL A 13 36.55 -17.10 61.85
CA VAL A 13 37.16 -16.22 60.85
C VAL A 13 36.28 -16.28 59.62
N TRP A 14 35.51 -15.20 59.43
CA TRP A 14 34.96 -14.79 58.15
C TRP A 14 36.09 -14.66 57.12
N THR A 15 36.23 -15.61 56.21
CA THR A 15 36.81 -15.32 54.90
C THR A 15 35.68 -14.84 54.00
N ALA A 16 35.54 -13.52 53.93
CA ALA A 16 34.81 -12.85 52.87
C ALA A 16 35.45 -13.25 51.53
N VAL A 17 34.86 -14.22 50.84
CA VAL A 17 35.00 -14.32 49.39
C VAL A 17 34.25 -13.12 48.85
N ALA A 18 34.97 -12.01 48.68
CA ALA A 18 34.49 -10.89 47.91
C ALA A 18 34.30 -11.40 46.48
N THR A 19 33.08 -11.81 46.15
CA THR A 19 32.58 -11.76 44.78
C THR A 19 32.64 -10.29 44.38
N LEU A 20 33.77 -9.88 43.82
CA LEU A 20 33.82 -8.65 43.04
C LEU A 20 32.68 -8.78 42.03
N PRO A 21 31.68 -7.87 42.03
CA PRO A 21 30.81 -7.78 40.88
C PRO A 21 31.75 -7.48 39.72
N LEU A 22 31.89 -8.43 38.79
CA LEU A 22 32.35 -8.11 37.45
C LEU A 22 31.32 -7.11 36.94
N ILE A 23 31.60 -5.83 37.11
CA ILE A 23 30.90 -4.76 36.44
C ILE A 23 31.14 -5.07 34.97
N ALA A 24 30.15 -5.67 34.32
CA ALA A 24 30.12 -5.80 32.88
C ALA A 24 30.23 -4.39 32.33
N GLN A 25 31.43 -3.99 31.94
CA GLN A 25 31.61 -2.69 31.30
C GLN A 25 30.81 -2.73 30.00
N PRO A 26 29.98 -1.71 29.72
CA PRO A 26 29.21 -1.69 28.50
C PRO A 26 30.18 -1.69 27.31
N LEU A 27 30.07 -2.72 26.47
CA LEU A 27 30.85 -2.91 25.25
C LEU A 27 30.76 -1.63 24.41
N ARG A 28 31.90 -1.11 23.90
CA ARG A 28 31.85 0.08 23.04
C ARG A 28 31.60 -0.32 21.59
N TYR A 29 30.64 0.35 20.95
CA TYR A 29 30.24 0.10 19.57
C TYR A 29 30.49 1.39 18.78
N LYS A 30 31.40 1.34 17.81
CA LYS A 30 31.54 2.42 16.82
C LYS A 30 30.75 2.01 15.59
N LEU A 31 29.87 2.89 15.12
CA LEU A 31 29.21 2.70 13.84
C LEU A 31 30.22 3.08 12.77
N THR A 32 30.72 2.07 12.07
CA THR A 32 31.65 2.24 10.95
C THR A 32 30.89 1.78 9.71
N GLN A 33 30.96 2.53 8.61
CA GLN A 33 30.43 2.04 7.34
C GLN A 33 31.49 1.11 6.75
N ALA A 34 31.13 -0.14 6.44
CA ALA A 34 31.97 -0.95 5.55
C ALA A 34 32.00 -0.30 4.15
N ALA A 35 32.92 -0.74 3.29
CA ALA A 35 33.04 -0.29 1.90
C ALA A 35 31.75 -0.50 1.07
N ASP A 36 30.78 -1.22 1.61
CA ASP A 36 29.47 -1.53 1.04
C ASP A 36 28.30 -0.90 1.83
N ASN A 37 28.54 0.06 2.71
CA ASN A 37 27.53 0.74 3.53
C ASN A 37 26.63 -0.18 4.39
N MET A 38 27.01 -1.44 4.60
CA MET A 38 26.37 -2.26 5.64
C MET A 38 26.66 -1.67 7.02
N GLN A 39 25.70 -1.79 7.96
CA GLN A 39 25.94 -1.39 9.34
C GLN A 39 27.04 -2.28 9.90
N VAL A 40 28.23 -1.74 10.10
CA VAL A 40 29.29 -2.38 10.86
C VAL A 40 29.33 -1.76 12.24
N ILE A 41 29.25 -2.62 13.24
CA ILE A 41 29.62 -2.27 14.59
C ILE A 41 31.07 -2.71 14.82
N SER A 42 31.94 -1.78 15.17
CA SER A 42 33.25 -2.13 15.69
C SER A 42 33.10 -2.38 17.19
N ARG A 43 33.31 -3.62 17.63
CA ARG A 43 33.19 -4.03 19.04
C ARG A 43 34.54 -3.89 19.72
N GLU A 44 34.60 -3.07 20.76
CA GLU A 44 35.75 -2.99 21.66
C GLU A 44 35.44 -3.72 22.98
N SER A 45 36.27 -4.70 23.32
CA SER A 45 36.13 -5.45 24.58
C SER A 45 36.50 -4.62 25.81
N ARG A 46 37.37 -3.61 25.65
CA ARG A 46 37.80 -2.59 26.63
C ARG A 46 38.24 -1.30 25.90
N PRO A 47 38.17 -0.11 26.52
CA PRO A 47 38.67 1.12 25.90
C PRO A 47 40.13 0.99 25.45
N GLY A 48 40.41 1.25 24.17
CA GLY A 48 41.76 1.13 23.60
C GLY A 48 42.24 -0.30 23.31
N SER A 49 41.32 -1.29 23.31
CA SER A 49 41.61 -2.66 22.87
C SER A 49 41.35 -2.85 21.37
N ASN A 50 41.77 -4.01 20.83
CA ASN A 50 41.49 -4.39 19.44
C ASN A 50 39.98 -4.31 19.16
N SER A 51 39.62 -3.44 18.22
CA SER A 51 38.27 -3.37 17.65
C SER A 51 38.12 -4.44 16.58
N PHE A 52 37.03 -5.20 16.63
CA PHE A 52 36.66 -6.08 15.52
C PHE A 52 35.35 -5.65 14.90
N ASP A 53 35.34 -5.59 13.58
CA ASP A 53 34.20 -5.18 12.77
C ASP A 53 33.21 -6.34 12.64
N GLN A 54 31.97 -6.10 13.03
CA GLN A 54 30.87 -7.03 12.86
C GLN A 54 29.73 -6.37 12.08
N VAL A 55 29.35 -6.98 10.95
CA VAL A 55 28.16 -6.58 10.21
C VAL A 55 26.92 -6.96 11.01
N VAL A 56 25.99 -6.02 11.19
CA VAL A 56 24.72 -6.24 11.88
C VAL A 56 23.54 -5.76 11.04
N SER A 57 22.39 -6.43 11.17
CA SER A 57 21.14 -6.04 10.50
C SER A 57 20.31 -5.03 11.29
N LYS A 58 20.66 -4.80 12.57
CA LYS A 58 20.11 -3.78 13.46
C LYS A 58 21.14 -3.43 14.53
N LEU A 59 21.08 -2.23 15.10
CA LEU A 59 21.92 -1.88 16.25
C LEU A 59 21.58 -2.75 17.48
N PRO A 60 22.57 -3.40 18.13
CA PRO A 60 22.34 -4.10 19.40
C PRO A 60 21.80 -3.16 20.49
N SER A 61 20.93 -3.68 21.36
CA SER A 61 20.32 -2.89 22.43
C SER A 61 21.32 -2.36 23.47
N ASP A 62 22.48 -2.99 23.56
CA ASP A 62 23.60 -2.66 24.46
C ASP A 62 24.71 -1.86 23.75
N ALA A 63 24.47 -1.40 22.51
CA ALA A 63 25.44 -0.61 21.77
C ALA A 63 25.79 0.69 22.51
N VAL A 64 27.03 0.89 22.99
CA VAL A 64 27.45 2.19 23.57
C VAL A 64 27.36 3.25 22.49
N GLN A 65 26.36 4.10 22.70
CA GLN A 65 25.85 5.13 21.81
C GLN A 65 26.88 6.24 21.55
N GLY A 66 27.41 6.28 20.33
CA GLY A 66 27.66 7.57 19.69
C GLY A 66 26.32 8.24 19.35
N ARG A 67 26.30 9.55 19.17
CA ARG A 67 25.12 10.29 18.66
C ARG A 67 24.96 10.11 17.15
N SER A 68 25.36 8.95 16.63
CA SER A 68 25.44 8.62 15.21
C SER A 68 24.51 7.46 14.92
N ALA A 69 23.80 7.54 13.80
CA ALA A 69 22.85 6.54 13.35
C ALA A 69 23.34 5.80 12.10
N GLY A 70 22.75 4.64 11.84
CA GLY A 70 23.04 3.79 10.68
C GLY A 70 21.82 3.56 9.81
N ARG A 71 22.06 3.08 8.59
CA ARG A 71 21.05 2.57 7.65
C ARG A 71 21.46 1.16 7.26
N SER A 72 20.59 0.16 7.47
CA SER A 72 20.82 -1.20 6.97
C SER A 72 20.19 -1.31 5.60
N LEU A 73 21.00 -1.60 4.57
CA LEU A 73 20.51 -1.91 3.23
C LEU A 73 21.14 -3.21 2.74
N LEU A 74 20.32 -4.07 2.14
CA LEU A 74 20.83 -5.27 1.48
C LEU A 74 21.10 -4.97 -0.01
N PRO A 75 22.25 -5.37 -0.57
CA PRO A 75 22.44 -5.32 -2.01
C PRO A 75 21.45 -6.23 -2.73
N TYR A 76 20.89 -5.79 -3.85
CA TYR A 76 20.09 -6.63 -4.75
C TYR A 76 20.42 -6.37 -6.22
N ALA A 77 20.18 -7.38 -7.06
CA ALA A 77 20.34 -7.28 -8.50
C ALA A 77 18.94 -7.23 -9.14
N PRO A 78 18.63 -6.20 -9.97
CA PRO A 78 17.39 -6.19 -10.70
C PRO A 78 17.36 -7.35 -11.72
N GLU A 79 16.18 -7.93 -11.94
CA GLU A 79 16.08 -9.16 -12.74
C GLU A 79 16.57 -8.95 -14.18
N PRO A 80 17.52 -9.77 -14.66
CA PRO A 80 17.96 -9.71 -16.04
C PRO A 80 16.86 -10.16 -17.01
N LYS A 81 16.21 -11.32 -16.76
CA LYS A 81 15.12 -11.87 -17.59
C LYS A 81 14.22 -12.88 -16.85
N GLY A 82 12.91 -12.85 -17.17
CA GLY A 82 11.97 -13.99 -17.17
C GLY A 82 11.49 -14.56 -15.84
N GLN A 83 12.24 -14.41 -14.73
CA GLN A 83 11.85 -14.93 -13.41
C GLN A 83 12.38 -14.04 -12.29
N ILE A 84 11.65 -14.00 -11.17
CA ILE A 84 12.11 -13.30 -9.96
C ILE A 84 12.99 -14.23 -9.12
N ASN A 85 14.22 -13.81 -8.89
CA ASN A 85 15.14 -14.42 -7.96
C ASN A 85 14.81 -13.99 -6.52
N MET A 86 13.86 -14.67 -5.87
CA MET A 86 13.51 -14.39 -4.47
C MET A 86 14.64 -14.73 -3.47
N THR A 87 15.60 -15.57 -3.84
CA THR A 87 16.65 -16.04 -2.90
C THR A 87 17.59 -14.92 -2.46
N GLN A 88 17.77 -13.89 -3.29
CA GLN A 88 18.63 -12.74 -2.98
C GLN A 88 18.15 -11.92 -1.77
N PHE A 89 16.86 -12.04 -1.42
CA PHE A 89 16.27 -11.33 -0.28
C PHE A 89 16.38 -12.12 1.04
N GLY A 90 16.94 -13.32 1.02
CA GLY A 90 17.12 -14.21 2.18
C GLY A 90 15.82 -14.89 2.66
N THR A 91 15.97 -15.97 3.43
CA THR A 91 14.86 -16.78 3.98
C THR A 91 14.89 -16.82 5.51
N GLY A 92 13.86 -17.40 6.15
CA GLY A 92 13.82 -17.60 7.60
C GLY A 92 13.62 -16.33 8.43
N LYS A 93 13.18 -15.26 7.79
CA LYS A 93 12.94 -13.96 8.42
C LYS A 93 11.56 -13.89 9.06
N TYR A 94 11.44 -13.15 10.16
CA TYR A 94 10.15 -12.84 10.77
C TYR A 94 9.47 -11.70 10.01
N TYR A 95 8.20 -11.91 9.64
CA TYR A 95 7.31 -10.94 9.05
C TYR A 95 6.01 -10.94 9.85
N SER A 96 5.52 -9.76 10.27
CA SER A 96 4.31 -9.69 11.07
C SER A 96 3.10 -10.23 10.29
N PRO A 97 2.27 -11.11 10.89
CA PRO A 97 1.03 -11.58 10.27
C PRO A 97 -0.07 -10.50 10.25
N ASN A 98 0.11 -9.40 10.98
CA ASN A 98 -0.85 -8.29 11.02
C ASN A 98 -0.82 -7.42 9.75
N PHE A 99 0.24 -7.51 8.95
CA PHE A 99 0.40 -6.77 7.70
C PHE A 99 0.34 -7.74 6.52
N HIS A 100 -0.69 -7.57 5.69
CA HIS A 100 -0.92 -8.38 4.50
C HIS A 100 -0.02 -7.90 3.35
N PHE A 101 0.82 -8.79 2.86
CA PHE A 101 1.66 -8.53 1.70
C PHE A 101 1.32 -9.51 0.61
N CYS A 102 0.65 -9.00 -0.42
CA CYS A 102 0.13 -9.77 -1.52
C CYS A 102 0.79 -9.28 -2.82
N ILE A 103 1.57 -10.17 -3.43
CA ILE A 103 2.21 -9.96 -4.73
C ILE A 103 1.73 -11.08 -5.64
N ASP A 104 0.87 -10.76 -6.59
CA ASP A 104 0.30 -11.70 -7.54
C ASP A 104 1.26 -11.99 -8.69
N ILE A 105 2.45 -12.51 -8.37
CA ILE A 105 3.41 -12.95 -9.39
C ILE A 105 3.31 -14.44 -9.51
N LEU A 106 2.77 -14.84 -10.65
CA LEU A 106 2.62 -16.22 -11.03
C LEU A 106 3.98 -16.75 -11.46
N GLY A 107 4.68 -17.32 -10.47
CA GLY A 107 5.90 -18.09 -10.69
C GLY A 107 5.65 -19.57 -10.41
N ASN A 108 6.61 -20.41 -10.79
CA ASN A 108 6.70 -21.82 -10.37
C ASN A 108 7.04 -21.98 -8.88
N LYS A 109 6.66 -21.02 -8.04
CA LYS A 109 7.00 -20.93 -6.62
C LYS A 109 5.86 -21.40 -5.76
N SER A 110 6.15 -22.32 -4.85
CA SER A 110 5.19 -22.82 -3.86
C SER A 110 4.72 -21.71 -2.92
N VAL A 111 3.61 -21.95 -2.22
CA VAL A 111 3.14 -21.05 -1.14
C VAL A 111 4.22 -20.91 -0.07
N THR A 112 4.92 -22.00 0.25
CA THR A 112 6.04 -22.01 1.21
C THR A 112 7.19 -21.11 0.79
N GLU A 113 7.65 -21.19 -0.46
CA GLU A 113 8.72 -20.32 -0.98
C GLU A 113 8.34 -18.83 -0.95
N ARG A 114 7.08 -18.51 -1.21
CA ARG A 114 6.56 -17.13 -1.16
C ARG A 114 6.43 -16.61 0.27
N LYS A 115 5.93 -17.43 1.20
CA LYS A 115 5.89 -17.10 2.64
C LYS A 115 7.29 -16.86 3.22
N ALA A 116 8.33 -17.53 2.72
CA ALA A 116 9.71 -17.35 3.18
C ALA A 116 10.26 -15.93 2.93
N VAL A 117 9.71 -15.19 1.97
CA VAL A 117 10.04 -13.78 1.69
C VAL A 117 8.96 -12.80 2.18
N GLY A 118 8.01 -13.29 2.97
CA GLY A 118 7.00 -12.47 3.64
C GLY A 118 5.72 -12.22 2.86
N ILE A 119 5.52 -12.88 1.70
CA ILE A 119 4.23 -12.88 0.99
C ILE A 119 3.29 -13.81 1.75
N ASN A 120 2.29 -13.23 2.42
CA ASN A 120 1.40 -13.93 3.35
C ASN A 120 -0.09 -13.75 3.00
N SER A 121 -0.39 -13.15 1.86
CA SER A 121 -1.75 -13.05 1.35
C SER A 121 -1.74 -13.28 -0.15
N PHE A 122 -2.76 -14.00 -0.63
CA PHE A 122 -2.84 -14.53 -1.98
C PHE A 122 -4.21 -14.24 -2.58
N THR A 123 -4.30 -14.14 -3.90
CA THR A 123 -5.59 -14.22 -4.60
C THR A 123 -5.83 -15.65 -5.10
N PRO A 124 -7.08 -16.09 -5.29
CA PRO A 124 -7.37 -17.47 -5.72
C PRO A 124 -6.75 -17.86 -7.05
N TRP A 125 -6.46 -16.91 -7.94
CA TRP A 125 -5.76 -17.17 -9.20
C TRP A 125 -4.24 -17.09 -9.08
N SER A 126 -3.68 -16.57 -7.98
CA SER A 126 -2.23 -16.47 -7.78
C SER A 126 -1.58 -17.78 -7.31
N VAL A 127 -2.38 -18.79 -6.93
CA VAL A 127 -1.92 -20.06 -6.38
C VAL A 127 -2.34 -21.19 -7.32
N LYS A 128 -1.40 -22.05 -7.69
CA LYS A 128 -1.72 -23.24 -8.50
C LYS A 128 -2.57 -24.23 -7.68
N PRO A 129 -3.50 -24.97 -8.31
CA PRO A 129 -4.40 -25.90 -7.61
C PRO A 129 -3.67 -26.88 -6.68
N GLU A 130 -2.52 -27.41 -7.08
CA GLU A 130 -1.73 -28.35 -6.27
C GLU A 130 -1.15 -27.72 -4.98
N HIS A 131 -1.08 -26.39 -4.90
CA HIS A 131 -0.59 -25.65 -3.74
C HIS A 131 -1.70 -25.09 -2.85
N GLU A 132 -2.98 -25.17 -3.26
CA GLU A 132 -4.12 -24.63 -2.49
C GLU A 132 -4.24 -25.25 -1.09
N SER A 133 -3.85 -26.52 -0.95
CA SER A 133 -3.84 -27.23 0.33
C SER A 133 -2.87 -26.64 1.38
N GLN A 134 -1.95 -25.76 0.96
CA GLN A 134 -0.99 -25.07 1.84
C GLN A 134 -1.55 -23.74 2.40
N LEU A 135 -2.73 -23.33 1.95
CA LEU A 135 -3.41 -22.12 2.40
C LEU A 135 -4.34 -22.44 3.57
N VAL A 136 -4.51 -21.46 4.45
CA VAL A 136 -5.49 -21.52 5.55
C VAL A 136 -6.46 -20.34 5.47
N TYR A 137 -7.61 -20.44 6.14
CA TYR A 137 -8.55 -19.33 6.23
C TYR A 137 -7.87 -18.06 6.78
N GLY A 138 -7.86 -17.01 5.96
CA GLY A 138 -7.11 -15.78 6.26
C GLY A 138 -5.99 -15.49 5.25
N ASP A 139 -5.50 -16.52 4.56
CA ASP A 139 -4.42 -16.38 3.58
C ASP A 139 -4.91 -15.79 2.25
N GLU A 140 -6.21 -15.82 1.95
CA GLU A 140 -6.73 -15.35 0.66
C GLU A 140 -7.59 -14.07 0.72
N MET A 141 -7.44 -13.26 -0.33
CA MET A 141 -8.30 -12.15 -0.71
C MET A 141 -9.00 -12.46 -2.03
N TYR A 142 -10.33 -12.42 -2.04
CA TYR A 142 -11.14 -12.49 -3.25
C TYR A 142 -11.42 -11.10 -3.80
N TYR A 143 -11.03 -10.85 -5.04
CA TYR A 143 -11.32 -9.61 -5.74
C TYR A 143 -12.49 -9.84 -6.71
N ALA A 144 -13.67 -9.36 -6.34
CA ALA A 144 -14.91 -9.52 -7.09
C ALA A 144 -15.04 -8.41 -8.14
N THR A 145 -14.48 -8.63 -9.32
CA THR A 145 -14.62 -7.73 -10.47
C THR A 145 -16.06 -7.67 -10.94
N GLU A 146 -16.46 -6.55 -11.52
CA GLU A 146 -17.84 -6.26 -11.94
C GLU A 146 -18.55 -7.40 -12.71
N ASN A 147 -17.80 -8.25 -13.40
CA ASN A 147 -18.30 -9.46 -14.04
C ASN A 147 -19.10 -10.37 -13.09
N PHE A 148 -18.80 -10.37 -11.78
CA PHE A 148 -19.55 -11.14 -10.77
C PHE A 148 -21.03 -10.73 -10.68
N LEU A 149 -21.35 -9.48 -11.02
CA LEU A 149 -22.73 -8.97 -11.02
C LEU A 149 -23.58 -9.61 -12.14
N GLY A 150 -22.94 -10.14 -13.20
CA GLY A 150 -23.65 -10.76 -14.33
C GLY A 150 -24.71 -9.82 -14.92
N ASN A 151 -25.99 -10.20 -14.79
CA ASN A 151 -27.12 -9.43 -15.31
C ASN A 151 -27.44 -8.16 -14.50
N LEU A 152 -26.86 -7.98 -13.31
CA LEU A 152 -27.07 -6.80 -12.46
C LEU A 152 -26.24 -5.58 -12.90
N ARG A 153 -25.42 -5.70 -13.94
CA ARG A 153 -24.53 -4.62 -14.41
C ARG A 153 -25.27 -3.46 -15.07
N ASN A 154 -24.59 -2.33 -15.20
CA ASN A 154 -25.01 -1.15 -15.96
C ASN A 154 -26.38 -0.62 -15.50
N GLY A 155 -27.29 -0.36 -16.43
CA GLY A 155 -28.63 0.14 -16.13
C GLY A 155 -29.38 -0.72 -15.11
N ARG A 156 -29.24 -2.05 -15.15
CA ARG A 156 -29.95 -2.95 -14.21
C ARG A 156 -29.50 -2.80 -12.77
N PHE A 157 -28.29 -2.30 -12.54
CA PHE A 157 -27.83 -1.93 -11.21
C PHE A 157 -28.81 -0.94 -10.59
N TYR A 158 -29.24 0.08 -11.34
CA TYR A 158 -30.12 1.14 -10.85
C TYR A 158 -31.61 0.86 -11.05
N LEU A 159 -31.99 0.24 -12.17
CA LEU A 159 -33.39 0.15 -12.60
C LEU A 159 -34.19 -0.95 -11.91
N ASN A 160 -33.54 -1.88 -11.23
CA ASN A 160 -34.20 -2.88 -10.41
C ASN A 160 -34.64 -2.26 -9.07
N THR A 161 -35.78 -2.70 -8.54
CA THR A 161 -36.11 -2.46 -7.14
C THR A 161 -35.07 -3.14 -6.25
N LEU A 162 -34.87 -2.65 -5.02
CA LEU A 162 -33.86 -3.21 -4.13
C LEU A 162 -34.14 -4.70 -3.77
N GLN A 163 -35.41 -5.13 -3.76
CA GLN A 163 -35.80 -6.52 -3.57
C GLN A 163 -35.48 -7.41 -4.79
N GLU A 164 -35.68 -6.92 -6.01
CA GLU A 164 -35.26 -7.62 -7.23
C GLU A 164 -33.74 -7.75 -7.28
N PHE A 165 -33.03 -6.65 -7.00
CA PHE A 165 -31.57 -6.65 -6.89
C PHE A 165 -31.08 -7.66 -5.83
N PHE A 166 -31.71 -7.69 -4.65
CA PHE A 166 -31.39 -8.67 -3.60
C PHE A 166 -31.55 -10.13 -4.06
N ASN A 167 -32.62 -10.45 -4.80
CA ASN A 167 -32.86 -11.82 -5.25
C ASN A 167 -31.77 -12.32 -6.19
N GLU A 168 -31.28 -11.45 -7.08
CA GLU A 168 -30.16 -11.76 -7.96
C GLU A 168 -28.83 -11.80 -7.18
N ALA A 169 -28.59 -10.79 -6.34
CA ALA A 169 -27.39 -10.68 -5.50
C ALA A 169 -27.21 -11.90 -4.58
N TRP A 170 -28.31 -12.45 -4.06
CA TRP A 170 -28.32 -13.66 -3.22
C TRP A 170 -27.63 -14.86 -3.87
N ASN A 171 -27.64 -14.94 -5.21
CA ASN A 171 -27.03 -16.06 -5.93
C ASN A 171 -25.59 -15.77 -6.35
N VAL A 172 -25.27 -14.51 -6.64
CA VAL A 172 -23.96 -14.14 -7.23
C VAL A 172 -22.93 -13.64 -6.22
N VAL A 173 -23.36 -13.16 -5.04
CA VAL A 173 -22.43 -12.64 -4.04
C VAL A 173 -21.50 -13.78 -3.54
N PRO A 174 -20.17 -13.58 -3.53
CA PRO A 174 -19.22 -14.58 -3.05
C PRO A 174 -19.47 -14.99 -1.59
N THR A 175 -19.26 -16.27 -1.28
CA THR A 175 -19.39 -16.81 0.08
C THR A 175 -18.02 -17.20 0.63
N LEU A 176 -17.33 -16.24 1.24
CA LEU A 176 -15.99 -16.42 1.80
C LEU A 176 -15.93 -17.42 2.97
N GLY A 177 -14.83 -18.17 3.06
CA GLY A 177 -14.54 -19.11 4.14
C GLY A 177 -15.25 -20.46 4.02
N TYR A 178 -15.94 -20.71 2.91
CA TYR A 178 -16.64 -21.95 2.59
C TYR A 178 -16.47 -22.34 1.12
N GLY A 179 -16.68 -23.62 0.80
CA GLY A 179 -16.69 -24.12 -0.58
C GLY A 179 -15.42 -23.77 -1.36
N GLY A 180 -15.57 -23.31 -2.59
CA GLY A 180 -14.45 -22.90 -3.46
C GLY A 180 -13.71 -21.63 -3.02
N LEU A 181 -14.11 -21.00 -1.90
CA LEU A 181 -13.43 -19.84 -1.30
C LEU A 181 -13.09 -20.11 0.16
N ALA A 182 -12.76 -21.36 0.50
CA ALA A 182 -12.54 -21.81 1.88
C ALA A 182 -11.40 -21.06 2.61
N ASN A 183 -10.37 -20.61 1.90
CA ASN A 183 -9.23 -19.92 2.50
C ASN A 183 -9.40 -18.38 2.48
N ALA A 184 -10.39 -17.85 1.75
CA ALA A 184 -10.63 -16.42 1.62
C ALA A 184 -11.25 -15.82 2.87
N LYS A 185 -10.60 -14.77 3.41
CA LYS A 185 -11.13 -13.93 4.51
C LYS A 185 -11.51 -12.53 4.01
N TYR A 186 -10.82 -12.02 3.00
CA TYR A 186 -11.01 -10.66 2.51
C TYR A 186 -11.78 -10.68 1.18
N LEU A 187 -12.78 -9.80 1.06
CA LEU A 187 -13.53 -9.56 -0.18
C LEU A 187 -13.38 -8.09 -0.56
N VAL A 188 -13.02 -7.86 -1.82
CA VAL A 188 -12.97 -6.53 -2.42
C VAL A 188 -13.93 -6.48 -3.58
N TYR A 189 -14.92 -5.61 -3.52
CA TYR A 189 -15.83 -5.38 -4.64
C TYR A 189 -15.25 -4.36 -5.60
N ASP A 190 -14.93 -4.78 -6.81
CA ASP A 190 -14.47 -3.86 -7.85
C ASP A 190 -15.55 -3.68 -8.92
N ILE A 191 -16.36 -2.64 -8.71
CA ILE A 191 -17.47 -2.29 -9.59
C ILE A 191 -17.14 -0.91 -10.14
N GLU A 192 -16.71 -0.84 -11.39
CA GLU A 192 -16.32 0.45 -11.99
C GLU A 192 -17.44 1.03 -12.86
N THR A 193 -17.91 0.28 -13.86
CA THR A 193 -18.80 0.84 -14.89
C THR A 193 -20.24 1.06 -14.40
N SER A 194 -20.73 0.20 -13.52
CA SER A 194 -22.08 0.26 -12.96
C SER A 194 -22.23 1.35 -11.88
N LEU A 195 -21.17 2.08 -11.51
CA LEU A 195 -21.28 3.18 -10.54
C LEU A 195 -21.66 4.53 -11.14
N TRP A 196 -21.71 4.60 -12.47
CA TRP A 196 -22.04 5.80 -13.20
C TRP A 196 -23.13 5.48 -14.23
N LEU A 197 -24.28 6.11 -14.07
CA LEU A 197 -25.36 6.05 -15.03
C LEU A 197 -25.86 7.46 -15.29
N ASN A 198 -25.71 7.95 -16.52
CA ASN A 198 -26.30 9.20 -16.99
C ASN A 198 -27.42 8.89 -17.99
N ALA A 199 -28.41 9.77 -18.04
CA ALA A 199 -29.53 9.67 -18.97
C ALA A 199 -29.06 9.88 -20.42
N GLY A 200 -29.67 9.17 -21.37
CA GLY A 200 -29.32 9.21 -22.79
C GLY A 200 -28.43 8.05 -23.24
N ASN A 201 -28.12 7.99 -24.54
CA ASN A 201 -27.21 6.98 -25.10
C ASN A 201 -25.75 7.47 -25.14
N LYS A 202 -24.81 6.53 -25.07
CA LYS A 202 -23.36 6.77 -25.13
C LYS A 202 -22.90 7.22 -26.51
N GLU A 203 -23.55 6.73 -27.56
CA GLU A 203 -23.22 7.03 -28.95
C GLU A 203 -24.00 8.25 -29.49
N GLU A 204 -24.75 8.95 -28.65
CA GLU A 204 -25.54 10.13 -29.00
C GLU A 204 -25.00 11.37 -28.28
N ASN A 205 -25.38 12.57 -28.77
CA ASN A 205 -25.06 13.81 -28.07
C ASN A 205 -25.74 13.83 -26.68
N PRO A 206 -25.16 14.56 -25.70
CA PRO A 206 -25.81 14.80 -24.42
C PRO A 206 -27.25 15.28 -24.60
N LEU A 207 -28.15 14.82 -23.71
CA LEU A 207 -29.50 15.36 -23.66
C LEU A 207 -29.46 16.88 -23.41
N PRO A 208 -30.43 17.67 -23.91
CA PRO A 208 -30.46 19.12 -23.65
C PRO A 208 -30.38 19.42 -22.14
N GLY A 209 -29.42 20.25 -21.74
CA GLY A 209 -29.19 20.59 -20.33
C GLY A 209 -28.29 19.63 -19.56
N TRP A 210 -27.72 18.61 -20.22
CA TRP A 210 -26.75 17.67 -19.65
C TRP A 210 -25.33 17.99 -20.11
N ARG A 211 -24.36 17.79 -19.20
CA ARG A 211 -22.94 18.04 -19.50
C ARG A 211 -22.29 16.94 -20.33
N ASP A 212 -22.71 15.71 -20.12
CA ASP A 212 -22.12 14.51 -20.71
C ASP A 212 -23.18 13.64 -21.36
N ALA A 213 -22.78 12.83 -22.35
CA ALA A 213 -23.64 11.83 -22.95
C ALA A 213 -24.04 10.77 -21.90
N GLY A 214 -25.15 10.09 -22.14
CA GLY A 214 -25.60 9.02 -21.25
C GLY A 214 -24.75 7.75 -21.39
N PHE A 215 -24.96 6.76 -20.53
CA PHE A 215 -24.17 5.51 -20.53
C PHE A 215 -24.94 4.29 -21.08
N PHE A 216 -26.14 4.49 -21.61
CA PHE A 216 -26.90 3.43 -22.28
C PHE A 216 -26.38 3.19 -23.70
N SER A 217 -26.31 1.95 -24.17
CA SER A 217 -25.83 1.65 -25.53
C SER A 217 -26.96 1.71 -26.56
N LYS A 218 -26.64 2.16 -27.77
CA LYS A 218 -27.58 2.12 -28.90
C LYS A 218 -27.86 0.70 -29.38
N GLN A 219 -26.87 -0.20 -29.29
CA GLN A 219 -26.93 -1.59 -29.75
C GLN A 219 -26.73 -2.54 -28.57
N ASP A 220 -27.83 -3.03 -27.98
CA ASP A 220 -27.90 -4.33 -27.29
C ASP A 220 -29.37 -4.67 -26.99
N ALA A 221 -29.71 -5.96 -27.12
CA ALA A 221 -31.05 -6.49 -26.86
C ALA A 221 -31.30 -6.61 -25.35
N GLY A 222 -31.91 -5.58 -24.74
CA GLY A 222 -32.32 -5.56 -23.33
C GLY A 222 -32.58 -4.16 -22.77
N ASP A 223 -32.54 -4.02 -21.43
CA ASP A 223 -32.62 -2.76 -20.65
C ASP A 223 -31.38 -1.84 -20.84
N GLY A 224 -30.58 -2.07 -21.89
CA GLY A 224 -29.34 -1.35 -22.19
C GLY A 224 -29.52 -0.11 -23.07
N ASN A 225 -30.65 0.04 -23.76
CA ASN A 225 -30.91 1.14 -24.68
C ASN A 225 -31.85 2.19 -24.07
N TRP A 226 -31.46 3.46 -24.11
CA TRP A 226 -32.21 4.60 -23.58
C TRP A 226 -33.66 4.66 -24.09
N HIS A 227 -33.87 4.42 -25.39
CA HIS A 227 -35.19 4.52 -26.02
C HIS A 227 -36.19 3.48 -25.49
N ASN A 228 -35.67 2.35 -25.00
CA ASN A 228 -36.47 1.31 -24.37
C ASN A 228 -36.73 1.64 -22.90
N VAL A 229 -35.70 2.04 -22.16
CA VAL A 229 -35.82 2.22 -20.71
C VAL A 229 -36.51 3.51 -20.32
N LYS A 230 -36.43 4.59 -21.10
CA LYS A 230 -36.93 5.91 -20.69
C LYS A 230 -38.41 5.94 -20.28
N LYS A 231 -39.23 5.01 -20.79
CA LYS A 231 -40.66 4.87 -20.45
C LYS A 231 -40.93 3.99 -19.22
N LYS A 232 -39.92 3.28 -18.69
CA LYS A 232 -40.05 2.41 -17.51
C LYS A 232 -40.39 3.27 -16.29
N LEU A 233 -41.40 2.84 -15.54
CA LEU A 233 -41.75 3.43 -14.25
C LEU A 233 -40.76 2.95 -13.18
N ILE A 234 -40.26 3.88 -12.39
CA ILE A 234 -39.44 3.63 -11.21
C ILE A 234 -40.04 4.37 -10.02
N LYS A 235 -39.98 3.74 -8.84
CA LYS A 235 -40.23 4.42 -7.57
C LYS A 235 -38.92 4.99 -7.08
N LEU A 236 -38.85 6.32 -6.95
CA LEU A 236 -37.66 7.03 -6.50
C LEU A 236 -37.35 6.64 -5.05
N GLU A 237 -36.10 6.27 -4.77
CA GLU A 237 -35.66 5.88 -3.43
C GLU A 237 -35.44 7.10 -2.54
N ILE A 238 -35.10 8.24 -3.14
CA ILE A 238 -34.90 9.50 -2.42
C ILE A 238 -36.21 10.12 -1.90
N SER A 239 -37.33 9.95 -2.61
CA SER A 239 -38.59 10.65 -2.31
C SER A 239 -39.83 9.76 -2.20
N GLY A 240 -39.80 8.54 -2.75
CA GLY A 240 -40.92 7.62 -2.80
C GLY A 240 -41.93 7.86 -3.94
N GLU A 241 -41.73 8.91 -4.75
CA GLU A 241 -42.56 9.19 -5.92
C GLU A 241 -42.37 8.14 -7.01
N THR A 242 -43.44 7.77 -7.73
CA THR A 242 -43.35 6.87 -8.89
C THR A 242 -43.46 7.68 -10.17
N MET A 243 -42.50 7.50 -11.08
CA MET A 243 -42.43 8.23 -12.35
C MET A 243 -41.64 7.48 -13.40
N THR A 244 -41.69 7.92 -14.65
CA THR A 244 -40.83 7.36 -15.70
C THR A 244 -39.39 7.87 -15.58
N ILE A 245 -38.45 7.09 -16.11
CA ILE A 245 -37.04 7.50 -16.20
C ILE A 245 -36.88 8.79 -17.03
N GLU A 246 -37.70 8.99 -18.06
CA GLU A 246 -37.74 10.22 -18.86
C GLU A 246 -38.21 11.42 -18.03
N GLN A 247 -39.20 11.23 -17.14
CA GLN A 247 -39.66 12.27 -16.22
C GLN A 247 -38.57 12.65 -15.21
N LEU A 248 -37.82 11.69 -14.69
CA LEU A 248 -36.67 11.97 -13.82
C LEU A 248 -35.59 12.76 -14.57
N ALA A 249 -35.25 12.35 -15.79
CA ALA A 249 -34.26 13.04 -16.60
C ALA A 249 -34.70 14.48 -16.97
N ALA A 250 -36.00 14.70 -17.20
CA ALA A 250 -36.57 16.01 -17.46
C ALA A 250 -36.54 16.96 -16.25
N ARG A 251 -36.38 16.46 -15.03
CA ARG A 251 -36.12 17.28 -13.83
C ARG A 251 -34.70 17.85 -13.79
N GLY A 252 -33.83 17.41 -14.69
CA GLY A 252 -32.47 17.90 -14.84
C GLY A 252 -31.43 17.03 -14.11
N GLN A 253 -30.16 17.30 -14.43
CA GLN A 253 -29.03 16.49 -14.01
C GLN A 253 -28.91 16.34 -12.49
N ASN A 254 -29.20 17.38 -11.71
CA ASN A 254 -29.09 17.31 -10.23
C ASN A 254 -30.06 16.30 -9.63
N ALA A 255 -31.35 16.37 -9.99
CA ALA A 255 -32.36 15.44 -9.48
C ALA A 255 -32.06 13.98 -9.87
N TRP A 256 -31.51 13.78 -11.06
CA TRP A 256 -31.03 12.47 -11.50
C TRP A 256 -29.87 11.97 -10.65
N GLN A 257 -28.84 12.81 -10.46
CA GLN A 257 -27.66 12.44 -9.67
C GLN A 257 -28.05 12.10 -8.24
N ASP A 258 -28.88 12.92 -7.58
CA ASP A 258 -29.31 12.67 -6.20
C ASP A 258 -29.98 11.29 -6.04
N GLU A 259 -30.87 10.92 -6.96
CA GLU A 259 -31.49 9.59 -6.97
C GLU A 259 -30.47 8.48 -7.24
N MET A 260 -29.55 8.66 -8.20
CA MET A 260 -28.52 7.66 -8.50
C MET A 260 -27.54 7.47 -7.33
N LEU A 261 -27.20 8.54 -6.60
CA LEU A 261 -26.36 8.50 -5.39
C LEU A 261 -27.01 7.64 -4.30
N VAL A 262 -28.31 7.85 -4.02
CA VAL A 262 -29.08 7.06 -3.05
C VAL A 262 -29.15 5.60 -3.47
N ARG A 263 -29.51 5.35 -4.74
CA ARG A 263 -29.61 3.97 -5.26
C ARG A 263 -28.28 3.24 -5.13
N ARG A 264 -27.18 3.87 -5.56
CA ARG A 264 -25.82 3.33 -5.48
C ARG A 264 -25.46 2.99 -4.04
N ALA A 265 -25.69 3.90 -3.10
CA ALA A 265 -25.41 3.67 -1.68
C ALA A 265 -26.20 2.48 -1.14
N ASN A 266 -27.50 2.39 -1.45
CA ASN A 266 -28.35 1.25 -1.04
C ASN A 266 -27.83 -0.08 -1.62
N ARG A 267 -27.48 -0.14 -2.90
CA ARG A 267 -27.06 -1.39 -3.56
C ARG A 267 -25.68 -1.87 -3.12
N LEU A 268 -24.72 -0.96 -3.01
CA LEU A 268 -23.38 -1.30 -2.51
C LEU A 268 -23.45 -1.78 -1.05
N THR A 269 -24.23 -1.10 -0.21
CA THR A 269 -24.48 -1.53 1.18
C THR A 269 -25.12 -2.91 1.24
N LEU A 270 -26.12 -3.17 0.39
CA LEU A 270 -26.76 -4.48 0.32
C LEU A 270 -25.76 -5.59 -0.06
N LEU A 271 -24.90 -5.35 -1.05
CA LEU A 271 -23.86 -6.32 -1.44
C LEU A 271 -22.94 -6.64 -0.26
N MET A 272 -22.48 -5.62 0.47
CA MET A 272 -21.60 -5.79 1.63
C MET A 272 -22.28 -6.54 2.79
N GLU A 273 -23.50 -6.16 3.17
CA GLU A 273 -24.23 -6.83 4.26
C GLU A 273 -24.58 -8.27 3.89
N LEU A 274 -24.94 -8.52 2.63
CA LEU A 274 -25.22 -9.86 2.14
C LEU A 274 -23.97 -10.76 2.13
N ALA A 275 -22.82 -10.24 1.69
CA ALA A 275 -21.56 -10.99 1.78
C ALA A 275 -21.23 -11.32 3.23
N ARG A 276 -21.37 -10.36 4.15
CA ARG A 276 -21.11 -10.58 5.57
C ARG A 276 -22.03 -11.64 6.16
N TYR A 277 -23.30 -11.64 5.78
CA TYR A 277 -24.29 -12.61 6.23
C TYR A 277 -23.99 -14.04 5.74
N ARG A 278 -23.52 -14.20 4.50
CA ARG A 278 -23.28 -15.52 3.90
C ARG A 278 -21.91 -16.11 4.26
N SER A 279 -20.93 -15.25 4.52
CA SER A 279 -19.54 -15.64 4.77
C SER A 279 -19.26 -16.16 6.17
N LYS A 280 -18.13 -16.86 6.32
CA LYS A 280 -17.62 -17.33 7.61
C LYS A 280 -17.40 -16.15 8.57
N PRO A 281 -17.73 -16.27 9.87
CA PRO A 281 -17.49 -15.19 10.84
C PRO A 281 -16.04 -14.73 10.85
N GLY A 282 -15.83 -13.41 10.87
CA GLY A 282 -14.50 -12.79 10.80
C GLY A 282 -14.05 -12.38 9.39
N SER A 283 -14.85 -12.68 8.36
CA SER A 283 -14.63 -12.20 7.00
C SER A 283 -14.71 -10.66 6.93
N LYS A 284 -13.91 -10.07 6.05
CA LYS A 284 -13.69 -8.62 5.92
C LYS A 284 -14.05 -8.17 4.52
N ILE A 285 -14.81 -7.09 4.40
CA ILE A 285 -15.33 -6.63 3.11
C ILE A 285 -14.96 -5.15 2.88
N ALA A 286 -14.55 -4.83 1.67
CA ALA A 286 -14.27 -3.47 1.22
C ALA A 286 -14.85 -3.23 -0.17
N PHE A 287 -15.12 -1.97 -0.50
CA PHE A 287 -15.27 -1.54 -1.88
C PHE A 287 -13.89 -1.24 -2.48
N GLY A 288 -13.73 -1.51 -3.77
CA GLY A 288 -12.52 -1.38 -4.58
C GLY A 288 -12.07 0.06 -4.82
N ALA A 289 -12.48 1.00 -3.98
CA ALA A 289 -12.09 2.40 -4.09
C ALA A 289 -11.80 3.00 -2.72
N SER A 290 -10.85 3.93 -2.71
CA SER A 290 -10.56 4.77 -1.56
C SER A 290 -11.59 5.88 -1.40
N MET A 291 -11.64 6.48 -0.20
CA MET A 291 -12.46 7.67 0.04
C MET A 291 -11.94 8.88 -0.73
N THR A 292 -10.62 9.03 -0.87
CA THR A 292 -10.00 9.99 -1.78
C THR A 292 -9.12 9.27 -2.80
N GLN A 293 -9.21 9.68 -4.05
CA GLN A 293 -8.34 9.20 -5.13
C GLN A 293 -7.50 10.33 -5.71
N GLY A 294 -6.29 10.00 -6.17
CA GLY A 294 -5.39 10.96 -6.82
C GLY A 294 -4.21 11.39 -5.94
N GLU A 295 -3.38 12.27 -6.51
CA GLU A 295 -2.32 12.98 -5.78
C GLU A 295 -2.93 13.79 -4.63
N PRO A 296 -2.35 13.81 -3.42
CA PRO A 296 -2.85 14.65 -2.33
C PRO A 296 -2.77 16.13 -2.69
N ARG A 297 -3.88 16.86 -2.45
CA ARG A 297 -3.99 18.30 -2.79
C ARG A 297 -4.61 19.13 -1.68
N LEU A 298 -4.13 20.36 -1.54
CA LEU A 298 -4.58 21.32 -0.54
C LEU A 298 -6.03 21.76 -0.77
N ASP A 299 -6.49 21.83 -2.02
CA ASP A 299 -7.90 22.12 -2.34
C ASP A 299 -8.84 20.99 -1.89
N PHE A 300 -8.41 19.73 -1.97
CA PHE A 300 -9.21 18.57 -1.55
C PHE A 300 -9.33 18.46 -0.03
N GLU A 301 -8.23 18.65 0.68
CA GLU A 301 -8.20 18.66 2.14
C GLU A 301 -9.18 19.69 2.72
N ARG A 302 -9.26 20.87 2.10
CA ARG A 302 -10.14 21.98 2.52
C ARG A 302 -11.62 21.78 2.14
N ALA A 303 -11.89 21.06 1.04
CA ALA A 303 -13.24 20.92 0.48
C ALA A 303 -13.96 19.60 0.86
N ASN A 304 -13.32 18.70 1.63
CA ASN A 304 -13.86 17.39 1.96
C ASN A 304 -14.26 16.57 0.72
N ASN A 305 -13.36 16.49 -0.25
CA ASN A 305 -13.67 15.85 -1.53
C ASN A 305 -13.61 14.32 -1.42
N LEU A 306 -14.78 13.68 -1.44
CA LEU A 306 -14.92 12.23 -1.46
C LEU A 306 -15.04 11.73 -2.90
N PHE A 307 -14.35 10.65 -3.23
CA PHE A 307 -14.36 10.07 -4.57
C PHE A 307 -15.76 9.57 -4.97
N PHE A 308 -16.43 8.85 -4.09
CA PHE A 308 -17.81 8.42 -4.28
C PHE A 308 -18.71 8.86 -3.12
N GLU A 309 -19.58 9.83 -3.38
CA GLU A 309 -20.59 10.24 -2.39
C GLU A 309 -21.85 9.35 -2.44
N GLY A 310 -22.68 9.43 -1.40
CA GLY A 310 -23.97 8.74 -1.31
C GLY A 310 -24.31 8.34 0.12
N ILE A 311 -25.59 8.41 0.49
CA ILE A 311 -26.14 7.96 1.77
C ILE A 311 -27.34 7.07 1.46
N CYS A 312 -27.47 5.99 2.21
CA CYS A 312 -28.60 5.08 2.11
C CYS A 312 -29.88 5.78 2.56
N VAL A 313 -30.92 5.68 1.75
CA VAL A 313 -32.27 6.12 2.08
C VAL A 313 -33.21 4.97 1.78
N VAL A 314 -33.78 4.38 2.83
CA VAL A 314 -34.66 3.21 2.73
C VAL A 314 -36.08 3.47 3.22
N SER A 315 -36.34 4.59 3.89
CA SER A 315 -37.64 4.98 4.44
C SER A 315 -38.76 5.00 3.39
N HIS A 316 -38.43 5.28 2.14
CA HIS A 316 -39.38 5.34 1.03
C HIS A 316 -39.61 4.00 0.33
N ILE A 317 -38.82 2.98 0.64
CA ILE A 317 -38.86 1.66 0.00
C ILE A 317 -39.12 0.52 0.99
N GLY A 318 -39.75 0.84 2.12
CA GLY A 318 -40.19 -0.16 3.12
C GLY A 318 -39.22 -0.33 4.30
N GLY A 319 -38.19 0.50 4.41
CA GLY A 319 -37.31 0.53 5.56
C GLY A 319 -37.96 1.23 6.76
N ASP A 320 -37.63 0.79 7.96
CA ASP A 320 -38.08 1.43 9.19
C ASP A 320 -37.30 2.72 9.51
N SER A 321 -37.71 3.42 10.57
CA SER A 321 -37.06 4.65 11.05
C SER A 321 -35.60 4.48 11.50
N GLN A 322 -35.13 3.25 11.72
CA GLN A 322 -33.75 2.93 12.09
C GLN A 322 -32.89 2.56 10.87
N GLY A 323 -33.49 2.56 9.67
CA GLY A 323 -32.85 2.16 8.43
C GLY A 323 -32.83 0.64 8.22
N ASN A 324 -33.62 -0.15 8.95
CA ASN A 324 -33.71 -1.58 8.73
C ASN A 324 -34.67 -1.89 7.58
N LEU A 325 -34.24 -2.74 6.65
CA LEU A 325 -35.06 -3.20 5.54
C LEU A 325 -35.08 -4.73 5.49
N THR A 326 -36.28 -5.30 5.44
CA THR A 326 -36.50 -6.75 5.39
C THR A 326 -36.72 -7.23 3.97
N PHE A 327 -35.91 -8.19 3.55
CA PHE A 327 -35.98 -8.84 2.24
C PHE A 327 -36.58 -10.23 2.33
N LYS A 328 -37.32 -10.63 1.29
CA LYS A 328 -37.77 -12.01 1.09
C LYS A 328 -36.67 -12.82 0.42
N LYS A 329 -36.20 -13.88 1.08
CA LYS A 329 -35.10 -14.74 0.57
C LYS A 329 -35.55 -15.60 -0.61
N PRO A 330 -34.71 -15.81 -1.64
CA PRO A 330 -34.87 -16.92 -2.56
C PRO A 330 -34.93 -18.24 -1.77
N GLY A 331 -35.94 -19.07 -2.03
CA GLY A 331 -36.15 -20.33 -1.30
C GLY A 331 -36.94 -20.20 0.01
N GLY A 332 -37.39 -19.00 0.40
CA GLY A 332 -38.35 -18.79 1.49
C GLY A 332 -37.78 -18.16 2.76
N GLY A 333 -38.69 -17.58 3.56
CA GLY A 333 -38.36 -16.78 4.74
C GLY A 333 -37.87 -15.37 4.44
N THR A 334 -37.39 -14.67 5.46
CA THR A 334 -36.93 -13.28 5.36
C THR A 334 -35.56 -13.09 6.00
N VAL A 335 -34.90 -11.98 5.66
CA VAL A 335 -33.68 -11.49 6.30
C VAL A 335 -33.73 -9.97 6.38
N THR A 336 -33.20 -9.38 7.44
CA THR A 336 -33.21 -7.93 7.64
C THR A 336 -31.78 -7.42 7.69
N PHE A 337 -31.50 -6.38 6.90
CA PHE A 337 -30.23 -5.66 6.93
C PHE A 337 -30.45 -4.20 7.34
N ARG A 338 -29.42 -3.60 7.93
CA ARG A 338 -29.42 -2.20 8.32
C ARG A 338 -28.69 -1.37 7.26
N PHE A 339 -29.33 -0.29 6.83
CA PHE A 339 -28.83 0.66 5.83
C PHE A 339 -28.68 2.02 6.50
N ASN A 340 -27.44 2.38 6.86
CA ASN A 340 -27.16 3.64 7.55
C ASN A 340 -25.86 4.28 7.04
N GLY A 341 -25.88 5.58 6.77
CA GLY A 341 -24.72 6.24 6.16
C GLY A 341 -24.52 5.81 4.71
N GLY A 342 -23.30 5.92 4.19
CA GLY A 342 -22.94 5.44 2.85
C GLY A 342 -22.22 4.09 2.89
N PHE A 343 -21.95 3.50 1.73
CA PHE A 343 -21.29 2.19 1.67
C PHE A 343 -19.91 2.15 2.36
N TYR A 344 -19.16 3.27 2.39
CA TYR A 344 -17.91 3.37 3.17
C TYR A 344 -18.12 3.15 4.68
N ASP A 345 -19.34 3.35 5.20
CA ASP A 345 -19.71 3.04 6.59
C ASP A 345 -19.76 1.54 6.87
N HIS A 346 -20.04 0.77 5.83
CA HIS A 346 -20.20 -0.69 5.88
C HIS A 346 -18.92 -1.46 5.54
N GLU A 347 -17.83 -0.78 5.14
CA GLU A 347 -16.52 -1.39 4.94
C GLU A 347 -15.87 -1.83 6.26
N ASP A 348 -15.07 -2.89 6.21
CA ASP A 348 -14.21 -3.35 7.30
C ASP A 348 -12.78 -2.77 7.19
N PHE A 349 -12.35 -2.47 5.98
CA PHE A 349 -11.05 -1.91 5.62
C PHE A 349 -11.20 -1.06 4.36
N ASN A 350 -10.30 -0.10 4.14
CA ASN A 350 -10.38 0.78 2.97
C ASN A 350 -9.37 0.35 1.91
N GLN A 351 -9.78 0.34 0.65
CA GLN A 351 -8.84 0.11 -0.45
C GLN A 351 -8.11 1.41 -0.76
N GLY A 352 -6.80 1.43 -0.48
CA GLY A 352 -5.90 2.52 -0.83
C GLY A 352 -5.60 2.52 -2.32
N TYR A 353 -6.64 2.72 -3.14
CA TYR A 353 -6.62 2.66 -4.59
C TYR A 353 -6.23 4.04 -5.18
N TRP A 354 -5.16 4.08 -5.97
CA TRP A 354 -4.76 5.28 -6.73
C TRP A 354 -4.05 4.89 -8.04
N TYR A 355 -4.66 5.26 -9.17
CA TYR A 355 -4.06 5.11 -10.50
C TYR A 355 -2.99 6.17 -10.72
N ARG A 356 -1.77 5.72 -11.00
CA ARG A 356 -0.74 6.55 -11.61
C ARG A 356 -0.16 5.80 -12.79
N THR A 357 -0.78 5.98 -13.95
CA THR A 357 -0.43 5.25 -15.17
C THR A 357 0.56 6.02 -16.05
N TYR A 358 0.94 7.24 -15.66
CA TYR A 358 1.82 8.11 -16.42
C TYR A 358 3.12 8.39 -15.66
N PHE A 359 4.18 8.61 -16.43
CA PHE A 359 5.48 9.08 -15.97
C PHE A 359 5.87 10.28 -16.84
N ASP A 360 6.55 11.24 -16.23
CA ASP A 360 7.02 12.43 -16.93
C ASP A 360 8.42 12.16 -17.48
N ILE A 361 8.56 12.24 -18.81
CA ILE A 361 9.81 12.11 -19.55
C ILE A 361 9.88 13.24 -20.58
N ASP A 362 11.05 13.80 -20.80
CA ASP A 362 11.22 14.85 -21.79
C ASP A 362 10.95 14.31 -23.21
N GLU A 363 10.29 15.12 -24.04
CA GLU A 363 9.83 14.72 -25.39
C GLU A 363 10.99 14.22 -26.27
N GLN A 364 12.17 14.83 -26.15
CA GLN A 364 13.35 14.42 -26.89
C GLN A 364 13.84 13.03 -26.47
N ASP A 365 13.85 12.73 -25.17
CA ASP A 365 14.22 11.41 -24.65
C ASP A 365 13.16 10.37 -25.02
N ASN A 366 11.87 10.73 -24.96
CA ASN A 366 10.77 9.88 -25.43
C ASN A 366 10.97 9.48 -26.90
N ASN A 367 11.25 10.46 -27.77
CA ASN A 367 11.54 10.23 -29.18
C ASN A 367 12.80 9.38 -29.39
N ASP A 368 13.87 9.63 -28.64
CA ASP A 368 15.14 8.91 -28.80
C ASP A 368 15.08 7.45 -28.31
N ILE A 369 14.25 7.18 -27.29
CA ILE A 369 14.04 5.85 -26.74
C ILE A 369 13.01 5.07 -27.57
N PHE A 370 11.81 5.61 -27.75
CA PHE A 370 10.68 4.82 -28.25
C PHE A 370 10.49 4.90 -29.76
N VAL A 371 10.85 6.04 -30.38
CA VAL A 371 10.63 6.27 -31.82
C VAL A 371 11.88 5.96 -32.63
N LYS A 372 12.99 6.66 -32.32
CA LYS A 372 14.26 6.57 -33.06
C LYS A 372 15.14 5.41 -32.61
N LYS A 373 14.89 4.86 -31.42
CA LYS A 373 15.63 3.75 -30.81
C LYS A 373 17.15 3.92 -30.91
N LYS A 374 17.66 5.08 -30.51
CA LYS A 374 19.09 5.41 -30.61
C LYS A 374 19.96 4.38 -29.85
N PRO A 375 21.17 4.05 -30.34
CA PRO A 375 22.10 3.20 -29.59
C PRO A 375 22.36 3.74 -28.17
N GLY A 376 22.38 2.84 -27.17
CA GLY A 376 22.59 3.19 -25.76
C GLY A 376 21.35 3.71 -25.01
N THR A 377 20.28 4.09 -25.71
CA THR A 377 19.01 4.52 -25.07
C THR A 377 18.10 3.34 -24.72
N GLN A 378 18.37 2.19 -25.34
CA GLN A 378 17.66 0.92 -25.19
C GLN A 378 18.22 0.12 -24.00
N THR A 379 18.30 0.73 -22.81
CA THR A 379 18.69 0.04 -21.57
C THR A 379 17.81 0.51 -20.42
N TYR A 380 17.53 -0.38 -19.45
CA TYR A 380 16.75 0.02 -18.27
C TYR A 380 17.34 1.21 -17.52
N PRO A 381 18.65 1.25 -17.22
CA PRO A 381 19.21 2.37 -16.47
C PRO A 381 19.05 3.69 -17.21
N TYR A 382 19.18 3.69 -18.55
CA TYR A 382 18.96 4.88 -19.35
C TYR A 382 17.48 5.31 -19.28
N LEU A 383 16.54 4.44 -19.67
CA LEU A 383 15.11 4.73 -19.64
C LEU A 383 14.68 5.27 -18.28
N TRP A 384 15.03 4.55 -17.21
CA TRP A 384 14.68 4.90 -15.85
C TRP A 384 15.29 6.23 -15.40
N SER A 385 16.53 6.52 -15.80
CA SER A 385 17.17 7.80 -15.49
C SER A 385 16.48 9.03 -16.12
N LYS A 386 15.71 8.83 -17.21
CA LYS A 386 15.02 9.91 -17.91
C LYS A 386 13.64 10.25 -17.34
N ILE A 387 13.15 9.42 -16.43
CA ILE A 387 11.87 9.68 -15.77
C ILE A 387 12.09 10.69 -14.65
N LYS A 388 11.33 11.79 -14.67
CA LYS A 388 11.42 12.84 -13.66
C LYS A 388 11.00 12.29 -12.28
N PRO A 389 11.80 12.56 -11.23
CA PRO A 389 11.42 12.23 -9.87
C PRO A 389 10.12 12.89 -9.43
N ILE A 390 9.44 12.24 -8.48
CA ILE A 390 8.23 12.76 -7.82
C ILE A 390 8.38 12.72 -6.31
N HIS A 391 7.51 13.46 -5.61
CA HIS A 391 7.47 13.46 -4.15
C HIS A 391 6.78 12.23 -3.57
N ILE A 392 7.24 11.02 -3.90
CA ILE A 392 6.52 9.78 -3.56
C ILE A 392 6.23 9.64 -2.06
N VAL A 393 7.15 10.09 -1.20
CA VAL A 393 6.96 10.02 0.26
C VAL A 393 5.87 11.00 0.72
N GLY A 394 5.85 12.22 0.19
CA GLY A 394 4.79 13.19 0.46
C GLY A 394 3.44 12.75 -0.10
N GLU A 395 3.43 12.21 -1.32
CA GLU A 395 2.23 11.73 -2.01
C GLU A 395 1.56 10.59 -1.22
N GLU A 396 2.32 9.55 -0.88
CA GLU A 396 1.79 8.38 -0.15
C GLU A 396 1.41 8.72 1.30
N LYS A 397 2.24 9.51 2.01
CA LYS A 397 1.90 9.98 3.35
C LYS A 397 0.60 10.80 3.33
N GLY A 398 0.51 11.77 2.41
CA GLY A 398 -0.64 12.67 2.29
C GLY A 398 -1.91 11.91 1.94
N TYR A 399 -1.80 10.95 1.02
CA TYR A 399 -2.90 10.07 0.63
C TYR A 399 -3.45 9.24 1.81
N LEU A 400 -2.57 8.63 2.62
CA LEU A 400 -2.99 7.86 3.80
C LEU A 400 -3.62 8.76 4.87
N GLN A 401 -3.03 9.93 5.13
CA GLN A 401 -3.56 10.89 6.10
C GLN A 401 -4.91 11.45 5.68
N GLU A 402 -5.10 11.78 4.41
CA GLU A 402 -6.35 12.30 3.88
C GLU A 402 -7.47 11.26 3.96
N ASN A 403 -7.22 10.01 3.54
CA ASN A 403 -8.18 8.93 3.72
C ASN A 403 -8.55 8.73 5.20
N ARG A 404 -7.58 8.76 6.12
CA ARG A 404 -7.84 8.66 7.58
C ARG A 404 -8.67 9.84 8.09
N ARG A 405 -8.39 11.06 7.62
CA ARG A 405 -9.16 12.27 7.95
C ARG A 405 -10.61 12.10 7.52
N LEU A 406 -10.85 11.71 6.27
CA LEU A 406 -12.18 11.47 5.70
C LEU A 406 -12.94 10.37 6.47
N MET A 407 -12.29 9.25 6.80
CA MET A 407 -12.90 8.18 7.61
C MET A 407 -13.31 8.67 9.01
N ARG A 408 -12.46 9.48 9.67
CA ARG A 408 -12.79 10.06 10.98
C ARG A 408 -13.98 11.01 10.87
N LEU A 409 -13.97 11.90 9.88
CA LEU A 409 -15.05 12.87 9.67
C LEU A 409 -16.39 12.21 9.38
N ARG A 410 -16.38 11.15 8.57
CA ARG A 410 -17.61 10.49 8.13
C ARG A 410 -18.11 9.44 9.11
N ASN A 411 -17.21 8.65 9.71
CA ASN A 411 -17.57 7.43 10.45
C ASN A 411 -17.20 7.48 11.93
N GLY A 412 -16.49 8.54 12.37
CA GLY A 412 -15.94 8.64 13.73
C GLY A 412 -14.80 7.66 14.04
N LYS A 413 -14.38 6.83 13.08
CA LYS A 413 -13.34 5.81 13.26
C LYS A 413 -12.46 5.69 12.02
N VAL A 414 -11.21 5.29 12.21
CA VAL A 414 -10.27 4.94 11.13
C VAL A 414 -10.32 3.43 10.91
N ARG A 415 -10.16 3.01 9.64
CA ARG A 415 -10.01 1.62 9.24
C ARG A 415 -8.60 1.36 8.71
N PRO A 416 -8.10 0.11 8.76
CA PRO A 416 -6.86 -0.24 8.08
C PRO A 416 -7.00 -0.01 6.57
N ILE A 417 -5.89 0.35 5.93
CA ILE A 417 -5.83 0.59 4.48
C ILE A 417 -5.06 -0.56 3.83
N TRP A 418 -5.62 -1.14 2.77
CA TRP A 418 -4.90 -2.03 1.86
C TRP A 418 -4.42 -1.20 0.68
N ARG A 419 -3.14 -0.85 0.67
CA ARG A 419 -2.57 -0.05 -0.41
C ARG A 419 -2.48 -0.89 -1.68
N GLN A 420 -3.23 -0.52 -2.72
CA GLN A 420 -3.26 -1.25 -3.98
C GLN A 420 -2.41 -0.57 -5.05
N ILE A 421 -1.46 -1.29 -5.62
CA ILE A 421 -0.72 -0.86 -6.81
C ILE A 421 -1.40 -1.45 -8.02
N VAL A 422 -2.11 -0.59 -8.75
CA VAL A 422 -2.57 -0.92 -10.09
C VAL A 422 -1.44 -0.63 -11.04
N ALA A 423 -0.99 -1.68 -11.71
CA ALA A 423 -0.07 -1.59 -12.81
C ALA A 423 -0.75 -0.86 -13.98
N GLY A 424 -0.04 0.07 -14.65
CA GLY A 424 -0.60 0.78 -15.80
C GLY A 424 -0.99 -0.19 -16.91
N TYR A 425 -2.19 -0.07 -17.47
CA TYR A 425 -2.52 -0.84 -18.65
C TYR A 425 -1.72 -0.29 -19.83
N GLU A 426 -0.88 -1.11 -20.44
CA GLU A 426 -0.12 -0.80 -21.67
C GLU A 426 -1.00 -0.50 -22.90
N ASN A 427 -2.32 -0.35 -22.73
CA ASN A 427 -3.28 -0.19 -23.81
C ASN A 427 -3.67 1.26 -24.10
N ASP A 428 -3.33 2.23 -23.25
CA ASP A 428 -3.75 3.62 -23.46
C ASP A 428 -2.75 4.44 -24.29
N TRP A 429 -1.52 3.95 -24.45
CA TRP A 429 -0.48 4.61 -25.25
C TRP A 429 0.31 3.53 -25.99
N HIS A 430 0.55 3.75 -27.29
CA HIS A 430 1.31 2.87 -28.18
C HIS A 430 2.42 2.12 -27.42
N PRO A 431 2.38 0.77 -27.36
CA PRO A 431 3.38 0.00 -26.63
C PRO A 431 4.76 0.44 -27.12
N PRO A 432 5.66 0.87 -26.21
CA PRO A 432 6.91 1.52 -26.57
C PRO A 432 7.88 0.64 -27.39
N PHE A 433 7.59 -0.66 -27.48
CA PHE A 433 8.42 -1.65 -28.16
C PHE A 433 7.58 -2.48 -29.14
N ALA A 434 8.07 -2.61 -30.37
CA ALA A 434 7.39 -3.36 -31.43
C ALA A 434 7.31 -4.87 -31.10
N GLU A 435 8.21 -5.38 -30.25
CA GLU A 435 8.17 -6.75 -29.75
C GLU A 435 7.00 -6.99 -28.78
N LEU A 436 6.61 -5.98 -27.99
CA LEU A 436 5.47 -6.04 -27.06
C LEU A 436 4.11 -5.96 -27.77
N GLN A 437 4.08 -5.38 -28.98
CA GLN A 437 2.88 -5.32 -29.83
C GLN A 437 2.46 -6.69 -30.38
N ASN A 438 3.39 -7.65 -30.42
CA ASN A 438 3.18 -9.00 -30.95
C ASN A 438 3.01 -10.08 -29.89
N ILE A 439 3.04 -9.72 -28.60
CA ILE A 439 2.58 -10.61 -27.53
C ILE A 439 1.07 -10.75 -27.71
N ARG A 440 0.68 -11.71 -28.54
CA ARG A 440 -0.72 -12.05 -28.76
C ARG A 440 -1.38 -12.17 -27.40
N ARG A 441 -2.52 -11.49 -27.26
CA ARG A 441 -3.55 -11.79 -26.26
C ARG A 441 -3.82 -13.29 -26.32
N TYR A 442 -3.12 -14.08 -25.50
CA TYR A 442 -3.28 -15.53 -25.48
C TYR A 442 -4.64 -15.85 -24.85
N GLY A 443 -5.67 -15.86 -25.69
CA GLY A 443 -6.62 -16.98 -25.81
C GLY A 443 -7.50 -17.34 -24.62
N ASN A 444 -7.61 -16.54 -23.57
CA ASN A 444 -8.66 -16.73 -22.56
C ASN A 444 -9.42 -15.42 -22.35
N ASP A 445 -10.64 -15.35 -22.88
CA ASP A 445 -11.53 -14.17 -22.82
C ASP A 445 -11.95 -13.80 -21.39
N LYS A 446 -11.54 -14.59 -20.40
CA LYS A 446 -11.78 -14.35 -18.96
C LYS A 446 -10.61 -13.68 -18.22
N LEU A 447 -9.44 -13.53 -18.84
CA LEU A 447 -8.20 -13.07 -18.17
C LEU A 447 -7.50 -11.93 -18.93
N ARG A 448 -8.21 -11.26 -19.85
CA ARG A 448 -7.68 -10.16 -20.69
C ARG A 448 -7.30 -8.89 -19.91
N ASP A 449 -7.57 -8.84 -18.61
CA ASP A 449 -7.40 -7.66 -17.76
C ASP A 449 -6.11 -7.70 -16.93
N THR A 450 -5.07 -8.42 -17.38
CA THR A 450 -3.81 -8.49 -16.62
C THR A 450 -3.01 -7.19 -16.81
N PRO A 451 -2.80 -6.38 -15.76
CA PRO A 451 -2.08 -5.12 -15.88
C PRO A 451 -0.56 -5.32 -16.00
N ARG A 452 0.13 -4.47 -16.77
CA ARG A 452 1.61 -4.49 -16.89
C ARG A 452 2.21 -3.38 -16.01
N LEU A 453 3.05 -3.72 -15.03
CA LEU A 453 3.56 -2.71 -14.10
C LEU A 453 4.57 -1.78 -14.78
N TRP A 454 4.09 -0.62 -15.23
CA TRP A 454 4.88 0.41 -15.90
C TRP A 454 5.14 1.62 -14.98
N GLN A 455 5.89 1.40 -13.88
CA GLN A 455 6.28 2.47 -12.95
C GLN A 455 7.75 2.31 -12.54
N PRO A 456 8.48 3.41 -12.29
CA PRO A 456 9.85 3.33 -11.82
C PRO A 456 9.98 2.49 -10.52
N PRO A 457 10.99 1.62 -10.40
CA PRO A 457 11.16 0.75 -9.23
C PRO A 457 11.19 1.49 -7.88
N TYR A 458 11.79 2.69 -7.81
CA TYR A 458 11.84 3.47 -6.58
C TYR A 458 10.46 3.91 -6.07
N GLU A 459 9.48 4.09 -6.96
CA GLU A 459 8.13 4.48 -6.56
C GLU A 459 7.52 3.34 -5.75
N GLN A 460 7.60 2.10 -6.24
CA GLN A 460 7.03 0.94 -5.55
C GLN A 460 7.73 0.64 -4.23
N TYR A 461 9.08 0.70 -4.24
CA TYR A 461 9.87 0.61 -3.00
C TYR A 461 9.35 1.61 -1.96
N SER A 462 9.21 2.87 -2.36
CA SER A 462 8.82 3.95 -1.45
C SER A 462 7.36 3.84 -1.00
N ARG A 463 6.43 3.46 -1.89
CA ARG A 463 5.03 3.16 -1.54
C ARG A 463 4.94 2.10 -0.46
N TYR A 464 5.70 1.02 -0.62
CA TYR A 464 5.77 -0.04 0.38
C TYR A 464 6.35 0.46 1.69
N VAL A 465 7.51 1.12 1.66
CA VAL A 465 8.17 1.64 2.87
C VAL A 465 7.26 2.59 3.64
N VAL A 466 6.64 3.54 2.95
CA VAL A 466 5.73 4.52 3.56
C VAL A 466 4.51 3.81 4.16
N THR A 467 3.86 2.92 3.42
CA THR A 467 2.67 2.20 3.89
C THR A 467 2.99 1.32 5.10
N ARG A 468 4.07 0.52 5.03
CA ARG A 468 4.47 -0.39 6.10
C ARG A 468 4.91 0.38 7.36
N PHE A 469 5.64 1.48 7.19
CA PHE A 469 6.02 2.37 8.30
C PHE A 469 4.80 3.07 8.89
N PHE A 470 3.84 3.53 8.08
CA PHE A 470 2.61 4.14 8.56
C PHE A 470 1.75 3.14 9.34
N ALA A 471 1.55 1.93 8.81
CA ALA A 471 0.74 0.89 9.45
C ALA A 471 1.33 0.40 10.78
N GLY A 472 2.65 0.22 10.85
CA GLY A 472 3.26 -0.41 12.03
C GLY A 472 2.70 -1.81 12.23
N ASP A 473 2.28 -2.16 13.45
CA ASP A 473 1.73 -3.49 13.74
C ASP A 473 0.20 -3.47 13.89
N GLU A 474 -0.46 -2.43 13.35
CA GLU A 474 -1.91 -2.35 13.30
C GLU A 474 -2.47 -3.53 12.46
N PRO A 475 -3.44 -4.30 12.96
CA PRO A 475 -3.96 -5.47 12.28
C PRO A 475 -4.74 -5.12 11.02
N ASP A 476 -4.82 -6.09 10.11
CA ASP A 476 -5.58 -6.02 8.86
C ASP A 476 -5.13 -4.91 7.90
N TRP A 477 -3.96 -4.28 8.09
CA TRP A 477 -3.35 -3.40 7.07
C TRP A 477 -2.74 -4.21 5.94
N GLY A 478 -2.68 -3.66 4.73
CA GLY A 478 -2.22 -4.43 3.59
C GLY A 478 -1.49 -3.65 2.52
N PHE A 479 -0.80 -4.39 1.67
CA PHE A 479 -0.18 -3.93 0.45
C PHE A 479 -0.36 -4.98 -0.62
N TYR A 480 -1.00 -4.60 -1.71
CA TYR A 480 -1.42 -5.49 -2.79
C TYR A 480 -0.89 -4.99 -4.13
N LEU A 481 -0.21 -5.86 -4.85
CA LEU A 481 0.15 -5.66 -6.26
C LEU A 481 -0.70 -6.61 -7.11
N PHE A 482 -1.49 -6.03 -8.03
CA PHE A 482 -2.26 -6.78 -9.01
C PHE A 482 -1.38 -7.68 -9.90
N PRO A 483 -1.93 -8.78 -10.43
CA PRO A 483 -1.15 -9.75 -11.19
C PRO A 483 -0.48 -9.12 -12.40
N ALA A 484 0.81 -9.41 -12.58
CA ALA A 484 1.57 -8.95 -13.75
C ALA A 484 1.55 -9.96 -14.93
N ASP A 485 1.09 -11.20 -14.69
CA ASP A 485 1.03 -12.30 -15.65
C ASP A 485 -0.23 -13.18 -15.41
N PRO A 486 -0.86 -13.80 -16.43
CA PRO A 486 -1.97 -14.73 -16.24
C PRO A 486 -1.53 -16.13 -15.77
N PRO A 487 -2.33 -16.85 -14.94
CA PRO A 487 -1.95 -18.11 -14.29
C PRO A 487 -1.72 -19.30 -15.22
N ASP A 488 -2.34 -19.28 -16.40
CA ASP A 488 -2.37 -20.42 -17.32
C ASP A 488 -1.30 -20.36 -18.42
N VAL A 489 -0.46 -19.33 -18.44
CA VAL A 489 0.65 -19.29 -19.40
C VAL A 489 1.77 -20.13 -18.82
N VAL A 490 1.73 -21.43 -19.11
CA VAL A 490 2.92 -22.28 -19.07
C VAL A 490 3.89 -21.71 -20.11
N LYS A 491 4.62 -20.67 -19.72
CA LYS A 491 5.70 -20.09 -20.52
C LYS A 491 6.76 -21.19 -20.60
N ASP A 492 6.89 -21.82 -21.76
CA ASP A 492 8.03 -22.70 -22.03
C ASP A 492 9.25 -21.82 -22.28
N LEU A 493 9.84 -21.36 -21.17
CA LEU A 493 11.04 -20.52 -21.16
C LEU A 493 12.28 -21.25 -21.71
N SER A 494 12.16 -22.55 -22.05
CA SER A 494 13.24 -23.31 -22.70
C SER A 494 13.22 -23.20 -24.23
N SER A 495 12.11 -22.73 -24.81
CA SER A 495 11.98 -22.53 -26.25
C SER A 495 12.61 -21.19 -26.67
N SER A 496 13.74 -21.25 -27.36
CA SER A 496 14.41 -20.08 -27.96
C SER A 496 13.59 -19.39 -29.07
N ALA A 497 12.41 -19.93 -29.41
CA ALA A 497 11.48 -19.36 -30.38
C ALA A 497 10.40 -18.48 -29.73
N ASP A 498 10.21 -18.53 -28.40
CA ASP A 498 9.21 -17.73 -27.71
C ASP A 498 9.63 -16.24 -27.69
N PRO A 499 8.83 -15.30 -28.24
CA PRO A 499 9.15 -13.88 -28.22
C PRO A 499 9.38 -13.31 -26.81
N ASP A 500 8.83 -13.92 -25.75
CA ASP A 500 9.06 -13.50 -24.36
C ASP A 500 10.41 -13.99 -23.80
N THR A 501 10.96 -15.10 -24.31
CA THR A 501 12.37 -15.48 -24.04
C THR A 501 13.37 -14.57 -24.78
N LYS A 502 12.91 -13.95 -25.87
CA LYS A 502 13.64 -12.91 -26.63
C LYS A 502 13.34 -11.50 -26.15
N ALA A 503 12.35 -11.29 -25.27
CA ALA A 503 11.99 -9.97 -24.78
C ALA A 503 13.19 -9.40 -24.02
N TYR A 504 13.81 -8.39 -24.63
CA TYR A 504 14.91 -7.64 -24.02
C TYR A 504 14.47 -6.94 -22.72
N TYR A 505 13.16 -6.82 -22.48
CA TYR A 505 12.61 -6.13 -21.33
C TYR A 505 11.44 -6.85 -20.62
N ASN A 506 11.60 -7.11 -19.33
CA ASN A 506 10.59 -7.51 -18.34
C ASN A 506 10.34 -6.35 -17.36
N PHE A 507 9.82 -5.23 -17.86
CA PHE A 507 9.62 -3.99 -17.10
C PHE A 507 8.83 -4.17 -15.81
N SER A 508 7.92 -5.15 -15.77
CA SER A 508 7.12 -5.45 -14.58
C SER A 508 7.88 -6.11 -13.43
N LEU A 509 9.02 -6.79 -13.69
CA LEU A 509 9.76 -7.52 -12.64
C LEU A 509 10.71 -6.63 -11.82
N HIS A 510 11.19 -5.51 -12.39
CA HIS A 510 12.08 -4.59 -11.67
C HIS A 510 11.38 -3.89 -10.50
N PRO A 511 10.16 -3.34 -10.65
CA PRO A 511 9.45 -2.73 -9.53
C PRO A 511 9.03 -3.76 -8.48
N VAL A 512 8.79 -5.02 -8.87
CA VAL A 512 8.58 -6.10 -7.90
C VAL A 512 9.85 -6.35 -7.10
N SER A 513 10.99 -6.49 -7.78
CA SER A 513 12.28 -6.69 -7.10
C SER A 513 12.52 -5.57 -6.08
N ALA A 514 12.16 -4.34 -6.42
CA ALA A 514 12.22 -3.21 -5.52
C ALA A 514 11.22 -3.30 -4.35
N LEU A 515 10.01 -3.86 -4.54
CA LEU A 515 9.07 -4.15 -3.45
C LEU A 515 9.59 -5.21 -2.48
N LEU A 516 10.13 -6.31 -3.01
CA LEU A 516 10.73 -7.36 -2.20
C LEU A 516 11.98 -6.84 -1.46
N GLN A 517 12.76 -5.98 -2.11
CA GLN A 517 13.86 -5.27 -1.48
C GLN A 517 13.38 -4.38 -0.33
N ALA A 518 12.32 -3.58 -0.55
CA ALA A 518 11.74 -2.74 0.49
C ALA A 518 11.24 -3.57 1.68
N ARG A 519 10.64 -4.74 1.42
CA ARG A 519 10.25 -5.72 2.46
C ARG A 519 11.46 -6.21 3.24
N ALA A 520 12.54 -6.57 2.53
CA ALA A 520 13.76 -7.08 3.12
C ALA A 520 14.49 -6.03 3.96
N ASP A 521 14.54 -4.77 3.51
CA ASP A 521 15.14 -3.63 4.22
C ASP A 521 14.36 -3.26 5.49
N LEU A 522 13.03 -3.41 5.49
CA LEU A 522 12.20 -3.18 6.68
C LEU A 522 12.12 -4.37 7.64
N GLN A 523 12.54 -5.55 7.20
CA GLN A 523 12.44 -6.78 7.98
C GLN A 523 13.07 -6.69 9.38
N PRO A 524 14.25 -6.06 9.59
CA PRO A 524 14.85 -5.93 10.91
C PRO A 524 13.99 -5.13 11.92
N TYR A 525 13.03 -4.35 11.44
CA TYR A 525 12.14 -3.52 12.25
C TYR A 525 10.76 -4.16 12.49
N GLU A 526 10.48 -5.35 11.95
CA GLU A 526 9.15 -6.00 12.07
C GLU A 526 8.70 -6.17 13.53
N THR A 527 9.59 -6.67 14.38
CA THR A 527 9.33 -6.84 15.83
C THR A 527 9.33 -5.52 16.60
N TYR A 528 9.88 -4.45 16.03
CA TYR A 528 9.92 -3.15 16.66
C TYR A 528 8.58 -2.42 16.56
N TYR A 529 7.85 -2.60 15.45
CA TYR A 529 6.58 -1.91 15.22
C TYR A 529 5.54 -2.19 16.32
N THR A 530 5.50 -3.42 16.85
CA THR A 530 4.64 -3.79 17.97
C THR A 530 4.97 -2.95 19.21
N GLY A 531 3.98 -2.18 19.68
CA GLY A 531 4.13 -1.29 20.83
C GLY A 531 4.99 -0.04 20.57
N SER A 532 5.31 0.27 19.31
CA SER A 532 5.91 1.56 18.94
C SER A 532 4.84 2.64 18.80
N THR A 533 5.18 3.89 19.14
CA THR A 533 4.32 5.05 18.93
C THR A 533 4.65 5.71 17.60
N LEU A 534 3.64 5.89 16.73
CA LEU A 534 3.75 6.66 15.50
C LEU A 534 3.54 8.15 15.77
N VAL A 535 4.43 8.97 15.23
CA VAL A 535 4.29 10.42 15.06
C VAL A 535 4.15 10.66 13.56
N GLU A 536 2.90 10.85 13.13
CA GLU A 536 2.57 11.05 11.71
C GLU A 536 3.23 12.34 11.19
N ASP A 537 3.20 13.43 11.98
CA ASP A 537 3.74 14.74 11.61
C ASP A 537 4.76 15.24 12.65
N PRO A 538 6.04 14.82 12.56
CA PRO A 538 7.07 15.37 13.40
C PRO A 538 7.35 16.84 13.06
N GLU A 539 7.93 17.56 14.01
CA GLU A 539 8.39 18.93 13.78
C GLU A 539 9.71 18.92 12.99
N VAL A 540 9.77 19.72 11.92
CA VAL A 540 10.90 19.75 11.00
C VAL A 540 11.46 21.16 10.89
N GLN A 541 12.78 21.28 11.06
CA GLN A 541 13.55 22.45 10.70
C GLN A 541 14.16 22.21 9.32
N VAL A 542 13.53 22.81 8.30
CA VAL A 542 13.85 22.65 6.89
C VAL A 542 15.25 23.22 6.61
N ASN A 543 16.11 22.41 6.00
CA ASN A 543 17.48 22.78 5.65
C ASN A 543 18.29 23.30 6.86
N GLN A 544 18.03 22.79 8.06
CA GLN A 544 18.68 23.20 9.32
C GLN A 544 18.52 24.69 9.68
N THR A 545 17.58 25.40 9.06
CA THR A 545 17.37 26.84 9.25
C THR A 545 15.92 27.15 9.62
N GLY A 546 15.71 28.30 10.28
CA GLY A 546 14.37 28.76 10.67
C GLY A 546 13.75 27.99 11.84
N SER A 547 12.45 28.16 12.00
CA SER A 547 11.66 27.55 13.07
C SER A 547 11.24 26.11 12.73
N PHE A 548 11.05 25.30 13.77
CA PHE A 548 10.41 24.00 13.64
C PHE A 548 8.95 24.17 13.21
N VAL A 549 8.54 23.43 12.19
CA VAL A 549 7.16 23.39 11.70
C VAL A 549 6.70 21.94 11.56
N ALA A 550 5.48 21.64 12.01
CA ALA A 550 4.81 20.38 11.75
C ALA A 550 3.86 20.54 10.56
N TYR A 551 3.83 19.58 9.66
CA TYR A 551 2.97 19.58 8.48
C TYR A 551 2.73 18.15 7.97
N ASN A 552 1.55 17.95 7.38
CA ASN A 552 1.12 16.68 6.81
C ASN A 552 1.73 16.45 5.40
N GLY A 553 1.45 15.29 4.82
CA GLY A 553 1.92 14.95 3.48
C GLY A 553 1.32 15.85 2.38
N VAL A 554 0.07 16.29 2.51
CA VAL A 554 -0.59 17.21 1.57
C VAL A 554 0.19 18.53 1.47
N ALA A 555 0.54 19.13 2.61
CA ALA A 555 1.33 20.34 2.69
C ALA A 555 2.80 20.14 2.27
N ALA A 556 3.34 18.92 2.38
CA ALA A 556 4.68 18.60 1.88
C ALA A 556 4.73 18.58 0.34
N VAL A 557 3.68 18.04 -0.30
CA VAL A 557 3.50 18.04 -1.75
C VAL A 557 3.11 19.41 -2.27
N ASN A 558 2.38 20.21 -1.50
CA ASN A 558 2.06 21.61 -1.82
C ASN A 558 1.46 21.78 -3.24
N ASN A 559 0.46 20.96 -3.56
CA ASN A 559 -0.31 21.03 -4.80
C ASN A 559 -1.69 21.63 -4.50
N ASP A 560 -2.04 22.74 -5.15
CA ASP A 560 -3.33 23.42 -4.99
C ASP A 560 -3.99 23.61 -6.35
N GLY A 561 -5.00 22.81 -6.66
CA GLY A 561 -5.68 22.86 -7.95
C GLY A 561 -4.76 22.67 -9.16
N GLY A 562 -3.73 21.81 -9.04
CA GLY A 562 -2.73 21.56 -10.08
C GLY A 562 -1.56 22.56 -10.07
N LYS A 563 -1.61 23.63 -9.27
CA LYS A 563 -0.48 24.55 -9.08
C LYS A 563 0.46 23.98 -8.03
N ARG A 564 1.63 23.53 -8.47
CA ARG A 564 2.68 22.99 -7.59
C ARG A 564 3.52 24.12 -7.00
N GLY A 565 3.44 24.31 -5.69
CA GLY A 565 4.31 25.21 -4.94
C GLY A 565 5.62 24.55 -4.51
N PRO A 566 6.47 25.27 -3.75
CA PRO A 566 7.73 24.73 -3.23
C PRO A 566 7.48 23.49 -2.36
N LYS A 567 8.13 22.39 -2.72
CA LYS A 567 8.05 21.11 -2.02
C LYS A 567 8.81 21.15 -0.69
N ARG A 568 8.35 20.40 0.30
CA ARG A 568 8.99 20.24 1.62
C ARG A 568 9.26 18.76 1.90
N PRO A 569 10.30 18.38 2.64
CA PRO A 569 10.57 16.98 2.91
C PRO A 569 9.44 16.37 3.75
N ALA A 570 9.04 15.15 3.44
CA ALA A 570 8.01 14.45 4.18
C ALA A 570 8.68 13.50 5.17
N TYR A 571 8.36 13.62 6.47
CA TYR A 571 8.89 12.77 7.53
C TYR A 571 7.77 12.10 8.32
N MET A 572 8.05 10.91 8.84
CA MET A 572 7.30 10.22 9.90
C MET A 572 8.31 9.64 10.89
N LEU A 573 7.91 9.54 12.16
CA LEU A 573 8.78 9.02 13.22
C LEU A 573 8.05 7.95 14.03
N ARG A 574 8.76 6.88 14.40
CA ARG A 574 8.29 5.90 15.38
C ARG A 574 9.26 5.76 16.53
N TYR A 575 8.79 5.82 17.76
CA TYR A 575 9.65 5.59 18.93
C TYR A 575 9.09 4.52 19.86
N LYS A 576 9.97 3.83 20.58
CA LYS A 576 9.62 2.84 21.59
C LYS A 576 10.60 2.92 22.76
N PRO A 577 10.13 2.90 24.02
CA PRO A 577 11.00 2.79 25.18
C PRO A 577 11.85 1.50 25.12
N VAL A 578 13.12 1.62 25.47
CA VAL A 578 14.05 0.49 25.64
C VAL A 578 14.81 0.69 26.96
N PRO A 579 15.42 -0.36 27.54
CA PRO A 579 16.27 -0.19 28.72
C PRO A 579 17.31 0.92 28.48
N GLY A 580 17.32 1.94 29.35
CA GLY A 580 18.27 3.07 29.24
C GLY A 580 17.83 4.24 28.35
N GLY A 581 16.67 4.18 27.67
CA GLY A 581 16.13 5.32 26.92
C GLY A 581 15.07 4.95 25.86
N TRP A 582 15.29 5.35 24.62
CA TRP A 582 14.36 5.11 23.51
C TRP A 582 15.07 4.62 22.27
N ARG A 583 14.44 3.72 21.53
CA ARG A 583 14.77 3.45 20.14
C ARG A 583 13.83 4.29 19.28
N VAL A 584 14.37 4.95 18.25
CA VAL A 584 13.66 5.86 17.38
C VAL A 584 13.97 5.50 15.93
N LEU A 585 12.93 5.29 15.13
CA LEU A 585 13.02 5.14 13.68
C LEU A 585 12.44 6.40 13.03
N ILE A 586 13.12 6.93 12.02
CA ILE A 586 12.64 8.08 11.25
C ILE A 586 12.65 7.70 9.78
N MET A 587 11.48 7.79 9.14
CA MET A 587 11.33 7.63 7.70
C MET A 587 11.19 9.02 7.07
N GLY A 588 11.94 9.29 6.00
CA GLY A 588 11.76 10.52 5.23
C GLY A 588 12.07 10.39 3.75
N GLY A 589 11.62 11.40 2.99
CA GLY A 589 11.93 11.57 1.57
C GLY A 589 11.53 12.95 1.07
N MET A 590 12.01 13.29 -0.13
CA MET A 590 11.84 14.61 -0.76
C MET A 590 11.87 14.45 -2.27
N GLU A 591 11.08 15.24 -3.00
CA GLU A 591 11.24 15.38 -4.45
C GLU A 591 12.56 16.10 -4.76
N GLN A 592 13.57 15.35 -5.19
CA GLN A 592 14.89 15.85 -5.55
C GLN A 592 15.54 14.91 -6.58
N ASN A 593 16.55 15.39 -7.31
CA ASN A 593 17.22 14.54 -8.30
C ASN A 593 18.00 13.41 -7.61
N TRP A 594 18.33 12.36 -8.37
CA TRP A 594 18.93 11.12 -7.87
C TRP A 594 20.16 11.31 -6.97
N THR A 595 21.02 12.27 -7.30
CA THR A 595 22.26 12.56 -6.57
C THR A 595 22.12 13.72 -5.58
N ASP A 596 20.99 14.41 -5.58
CA ASP A 596 20.79 15.58 -4.72
C ASP A 596 20.72 15.15 -3.26
N GLU A 597 21.35 15.96 -2.42
CA GLU A 597 21.38 15.77 -0.97
C GLU A 597 20.69 16.92 -0.27
N ARG A 598 20.01 16.60 0.81
CA ARG A 598 19.34 17.57 1.67
C ARG A 598 19.52 17.16 3.12
N THR A 599 19.74 18.11 4.02
CA THR A 599 19.83 17.81 5.46
C THR A 599 18.81 18.63 6.24
N ASP A 600 17.98 17.96 7.01
CA ASP A 600 16.95 18.58 7.85
C ASP A 600 17.14 18.15 9.32
N VAL A 601 16.53 18.89 10.26
CA VAL A 601 16.47 18.48 11.67
C VAL A 601 15.02 18.14 12.02
N VAL A 602 14.81 16.95 12.56
CA VAL A 602 13.50 16.43 12.94
C VAL A 602 13.43 16.29 14.46
N ARG A 603 12.27 16.55 15.06
CA ARG A 603 12.01 16.22 16.47
C ARG A 603 10.56 15.82 16.68
N VAL A 604 10.29 15.16 17.81
CA VAL A 604 8.91 14.87 18.21
C VAL A 604 8.24 16.19 18.67
N PRO A 605 6.99 16.46 18.26
CA PRO A 605 6.30 17.69 18.63
C PRO A 605 6.24 17.89 20.15
N GLY A 606 6.30 19.14 20.58
CA GLY A 606 6.14 19.51 21.99
C GLY A 606 7.28 19.10 22.93
N GLY A 607 8.45 18.69 22.41
CA GLY A 607 9.62 18.37 23.23
C GLY A 607 9.60 17.00 23.91
N LEU A 608 8.73 16.09 23.45
CA LEU A 608 8.80 14.67 23.82
C LEU A 608 10.17 14.08 23.44
N LEU A 609 10.54 12.95 24.06
CA LEU A 609 11.89 12.37 24.00
C LEU A 609 12.98 13.34 24.52
N ASN A 610 12.67 14.05 25.61
CA ASN A 610 13.54 15.02 26.27
C ASN A 610 14.05 16.15 25.35
N GLY A 611 13.26 16.56 24.35
CA GLY A 611 13.63 17.62 23.41
C GLY A 611 14.78 17.26 22.46
N ASN A 612 15.20 15.99 22.42
CA ASN A 612 16.26 15.54 21.54
C ASN A 612 15.86 15.70 20.06
N ARG A 613 16.86 16.02 19.24
CA ARG A 613 16.74 16.39 17.83
C ARG A 613 17.52 15.41 16.97
N PHE A 614 17.05 15.18 15.75
CA PHE A 614 17.61 14.22 14.81
C PHE A 614 17.95 14.92 13.51
N LYS A 615 19.24 15.15 13.26
CA LYS A 615 19.76 15.67 11.99
C LYS A 615 19.86 14.51 11.00
N ILE A 616 19.16 14.63 9.88
CA ILE A 616 19.02 13.56 8.89
C ILE A 616 19.35 14.10 7.51
N LYS A 617 20.21 13.40 6.79
CA LYS A 617 20.45 13.64 5.37
C LYS A 617 19.57 12.75 4.51
N LEU A 618 18.79 13.32 3.60
CA LEU A 618 18.09 12.63 2.52
C LEU A 618 18.90 12.70 1.24
N ARG A 619 18.99 11.59 0.50
CA ARG A 619 19.56 11.54 -0.85
C ARG A 619 18.56 10.97 -1.86
N GLY A 620 18.40 11.61 -3.01
CA GLY A 620 17.48 11.17 -4.06
C GLY A 620 16.01 11.18 -3.63
N PRO A 621 15.09 10.74 -4.51
CA PRO A 621 13.65 10.83 -4.27
C PRO A 621 13.06 9.67 -3.45
N ALA A 622 13.83 8.61 -3.19
CA ALA A 622 13.35 7.41 -2.53
C ALA A 622 13.18 7.59 -1.00
N ALA A 623 12.25 6.81 -0.43
CA ALA A 623 12.09 6.72 1.01
C ALA A 623 13.35 6.17 1.70
N GLN A 624 13.73 6.77 2.82
CA GLN A 624 14.90 6.40 3.62
C GLN A 624 14.48 6.24 5.07
N VAL A 625 14.94 5.17 5.72
CA VAL A 625 14.67 4.88 7.14
C VAL A 625 15.97 4.91 7.93
N TYR A 626 15.96 5.65 9.03
CA TYR A 626 17.08 5.86 9.94
C TYR A 626 16.75 5.33 11.33
N GLU A 627 17.73 4.71 11.98
CA GLU A 627 17.59 4.18 13.33
C GLU A 627 18.51 4.92 14.30
N PHE A 628 17.93 5.37 15.43
CA PHE A 628 18.63 6.03 16.52
C PHE A 628 18.34 5.32 17.85
N ILE A 629 19.34 5.25 18.72
CA ILE A 629 19.17 4.88 20.13
C ILE A 629 19.47 6.10 20.99
N VAL A 630 18.45 6.61 21.67
CA VAL A 630 18.47 7.82 22.48
C VAL A 630 18.61 7.45 23.95
N LYS A 631 19.52 8.11 24.68
CA LYS A 631 19.69 7.91 26.12
C LYS A 631 18.60 8.62 26.91
N SER A 632 18.12 7.98 27.96
CA SER A 632 17.24 8.57 28.98
C SER A 632 17.86 9.80 29.65
N SER A 633 19.19 9.82 29.79
CA SER A 633 19.95 10.96 30.34
C SER A 633 20.12 12.12 29.37
N ASP A 634 19.94 11.90 28.06
CA ASP A 634 20.15 12.93 27.06
C ASP A 634 18.93 13.86 27.02
N LYS A 635 19.20 15.16 27.10
CA LYS A 635 18.20 16.23 27.01
C LYS A 635 18.69 17.29 26.02
N ASP A 636 17.81 17.70 25.12
CA ASP A 636 18.04 18.72 24.08
C ASP A 636 19.26 18.44 23.16
N GLN A 637 19.70 17.18 23.09
CA GLN A 637 20.87 16.77 22.29
C GLN A 637 20.53 16.58 20.82
N LEU A 638 21.55 16.71 19.97
CA LEU A 638 21.46 16.43 18.54
C LEU A 638 22.08 15.06 18.23
N TYR A 639 21.28 14.20 17.61
CA TYR A 639 21.68 12.92 17.02
C TYR A 639 21.77 13.08 15.51
N GLU A 640 22.72 12.41 14.85
CA GLU A 640 23.01 12.63 13.43
C GLU A 640 23.01 11.32 12.61
N ALA A 641 22.32 11.33 11.48
CA ALA A 641 22.37 10.32 10.43
C ALA A 641 22.75 11.00 9.09
N LEU A 642 24.05 11.00 8.76
CA LEU A 642 24.60 11.68 7.58
C LEU A 642 25.34 10.68 6.67
N PRO A 643 24.66 9.67 6.09
CA PRO A 643 25.33 8.68 5.26
C PRO A 643 26.06 9.32 4.07
N ALA A 644 27.26 8.82 3.77
CA ALA A 644 28.01 9.22 2.59
C ALA A 644 27.32 8.71 1.30
N ALA A 645 27.70 9.29 0.16
CA ALA A 645 27.24 8.83 -1.15
C ALA A 645 27.83 7.45 -1.47
N ALA A 646 27.04 6.58 -2.10
CA ALA A 646 27.53 5.33 -2.69
C ALA A 646 27.21 5.25 -4.19
N PRO A 647 27.91 6.01 -5.05
CA PRO A 647 27.61 6.07 -6.48
C PRO A 647 27.70 4.72 -7.20
N SER A 648 28.49 3.78 -6.69
CA SER A 648 28.58 2.44 -7.26
C SER A 648 27.31 1.61 -7.09
N TRP A 649 26.45 1.95 -6.13
CA TRP A 649 25.27 1.18 -5.73
C TRP A 649 23.95 1.97 -5.83
N GLU A 650 24.04 3.28 -5.91
CA GLU A 650 22.91 4.17 -6.18
C GLU A 650 22.68 4.23 -7.70
N LYS A 651 21.55 3.71 -8.17
CA LYS A 651 21.16 3.72 -9.59
C LYS A 651 19.90 4.56 -9.79
N PRO A 652 19.87 5.48 -10.77
CA PRO A 652 18.68 6.26 -11.07
C PRO A 652 17.42 5.39 -11.25
N ALA A 653 16.31 5.84 -10.68
CA ALA A 653 15.00 5.18 -10.66
C ALA A 653 14.91 3.81 -9.97
N TYR A 654 16.02 3.34 -9.41
CA TYR A 654 16.04 2.28 -8.41
C TYR A 654 16.17 2.88 -7.01
N ALA A 655 15.62 2.18 -6.01
CA ALA A 655 15.79 2.48 -4.60
C ALA A 655 16.53 1.34 -3.92
N GLY A 656 16.97 1.54 -2.68
CA GLY A 656 17.78 0.56 -1.97
C GLY A 656 19.23 0.52 -2.48
N TYR A 657 19.89 -0.60 -2.29
CA TYR A 657 21.30 -0.78 -2.67
C TYR A 657 21.37 -1.72 -3.88
N VAL A 658 21.59 -1.16 -5.06
CA VAL A 658 21.54 -1.95 -6.30
C VAL A 658 22.96 -2.40 -6.65
N GLY A 659 23.16 -3.72 -6.74
CA GLY A 659 24.41 -4.31 -7.21
C GLY A 659 24.72 -4.00 -8.66
N ALA A 660 25.65 -4.76 -9.23
CA ALA A 660 25.90 -4.68 -10.67
C ALA A 660 24.57 -4.89 -11.42
N LEU A 661 24.22 -3.92 -12.27
CA LEU A 661 23.14 -4.09 -13.23
C LEU A 661 23.58 -5.20 -14.21
N PRO A 662 22.68 -6.08 -14.66
CA PRO A 662 23.04 -7.07 -15.66
C PRO A 662 23.77 -6.39 -16.82
N GLY A 663 24.99 -6.81 -17.08
CA GLY A 663 25.66 -6.50 -18.35
C GLY A 663 24.88 -7.17 -19.47
N ASN A 664 24.74 -6.46 -20.60
CA ASN A 664 24.08 -7.01 -21.79
C ASN A 664 24.76 -8.28 -22.29
#